data_AF-A0A0J0YCA7-F1
#
_entry.id   AF-A0A0J0YCA7-F1
#
_cell.length_a   1.000
_cell.length_b   1.000
_cell.length_c   1.000
_cell.angle_alpha   90.00
_cell.angle_beta   90.00
_cell.angle_gamma   90.00
#
_symmetry.space_group_name_H-M   'P 1'
#
loop_
_entity.id
_entity.type
_entity.pdbx_description
1 polymer ?
#
loop_
_entity_poly.entity_id
_entity_poly.type
_entity_poly.pdbx_seq_one_letter_code
_entity_poly.pdbx_strand_id
1 'polypeptide(L)'
;MGSLLLNTIFGKLKYNANTYIGGVGAIINTPALLATKLEINVNRIKFFRVIDNNIECLILGGAYSIPWGAFYNNTSLTYYNDLSGLVISIADGAFSGCTESTEYNFSNLTSIRVNNVFTNNSSLLHFNAPLLKLTASNSSVFENCIKLTTLTIGKPTGIGIKAFANCPKITSIDLSEATSIGNTAFQGCESLVNIVDINSVISIDYAAFNNCISLANITSMNSAISIGSSAFSQCYGLKNTITANLVKSIGGNAFNACTGITGYYFDTLTSIMENTTFLNNTSLINFHAPLLKLTALNASIFANCIKLTTLTIGKPTGIGARAFNNCPKITSIDLSETTSIGRTAFQGCESLINIVDINSVISIDFAAFHNCTSLADITNMNSVTSIGGLAFYQCYGLKNTITANIIKSIDDSAFHGCTGVTGYYFDTLTSITGNNVFVNNTSLVNFNAPLLKLTALNKNVFANCNKLTTLTIDRPAGIGDNTFFNCTKITSIDLSETTTIGRTAFQGCESLINIIDINSVISIDYAAFHNCISLVNITNMNSATSIGSSAFSQCSGLKNTITANLIKSIGDNAFYSCTGITGYNFNSLTSLKGNNTFNNTFSNNSSIISFHAPLLNTLGNSVLLNGIFNNIKMGCTITVAASLQTANNGEPDGDLIYAANTRGANIIYV
;
A
#
# COMPACT_ATOMS: atom_id res chain seq x y z
N MET A 1 -55.21 67.05 4.86
CA MET A 1 -56.32 66.49 4.05
C MET A 1 -56.61 67.46 2.92
N GLY A 2 -56.58 67.01 1.67
CA GLY A 2 -57.12 67.76 0.52
C GLY A 2 -56.11 68.18 -0.56
N SER A 3 -56.30 67.59 -1.74
CA SER A 3 -55.72 67.92 -3.07
C SER A 3 -54.22 67.58 -3.26
N LEU A 4 -53.78 66.78 -4.25
CA LEU A 4 -54.37 66.39 -5.54
C LEU A 4 -54.43 64.86 -5.69
N LEU A 5 -55.66 64.35 -5.71
CA LEU A 5 -56.04 63.17 -6.48
C LEU A 5 -56.30 63.65 -7.93
N LEU A 6 -56.00 62.79 -8.91
CA LEU A 6 -56.20 62.97 -10.36
C LEU A 6 -55.15 63.80 -11.12
N ASN A 7 -54.10 63.12 -11.58
CA ASN A 7 -53.84 63.04 -13.02
C ASN A 7 -54.18 61.63 -13.50
N THR A 8 -55.48 61.38 -13.59
CA THR A 8 -56.11 60.23 -14.27
C THR A 8 -56.20 60.49 -15.77
N ILE A 9 -55.96 59.42 -16.54
CA ILE A 9 -56.73 59.06 -17.74
C ILE A 9 -56.56 60.01 -18.94
N PHE A 10 -55.45 59.85 -19.66
CA PHE A 10 -55.30 59.70 -21.12
C PHE A 10 -53.85 59.96 -21.50
N GLY A 11 -53.05 58.92 -21.30
CA GLY A 11 -51.76 58.76 -21.92
C GLY A 11 -51.42 57.31 -21.77
N LYS A 12 -51.56 56.51 -22.84
CA LYS A 12 -50.70 55.34 -23.00
C LYS A 12 -49.31 55.75 -22.50
N LEU A 13 -48.75 55.02 -21.55
CA LEU A 13 -47.37 55.15 -21.08
C LEU A 13 -46.51 55.55 -22.28
N LYS A 14 -46.16 56.84 -22.42
CA LYS A 14 -45.39 57.30 -23.59
C LYS A 14 -43.97 56.71 -23.56
N TYR A 15 -43.62 56.10 -22.43
CA TYR A 15 -42.34 55.55 -22.07
C TYR A 15 -42.57 54.15 -21.51
N ASN A 16 -42.28 53.12 -22.31
CA ASN A 16 -42.16 51.75 -21.83
C ASN A 16 -40.86 51.65 -21.05
N ALA A 17 -40.89 51.08 -19.83
CA ALA A 17 -39.66 50.84 -19.08
C ALA A 17 -38.79 49.83 -19.82
N ASN A 18 -37.48 50.00 -19.73
CA ASN A 18 -36.51 49.11 -20.36
C ASN A 18 -35.47 48.55 -19.39
N THR A 19 -35.45 49.05 -18.17
CA THR A 19 -34.60 48.54 -17.10
C THR A 19 -35.44 48.35 -15.85
N TYR A 20 -35.35 47.15 -15.27
CA TYR A 20 -36.02 46.79 -14.03
C TYR A 20 -34.97 46.33 -13.02
N ILE A 21 -34.98 46.88 -11.80
CA ILE A 21 -33.99 46.57 -10.75
C ILE A 21 -34.73 46.28 -9.45
N GLY A 22 -34.60 45.06 -8.93
CA GLY A 22 -35.41 44.58 -7.81
C GLY A 22 -34.83 44.90 -6.43
N GLY A 23 -35.69 45.16 -5.44
CA GLY A 23 -35.38 45.18 -4.01
C GLY A 23 -34.50 46.33 -3.48
N VAL A 24 -34.03 47.23 -4.34
CA VAL A 24 -33.14 48.34 -3.96
C VAL A 24 -33.85 49.68 -3.73
N GLY A 25 -35.18 49.75 -3.92
CA GLY A 25 -35.96 50.98 -3.89
C GLY A 25 -35.93 51.76 -2.56
N ALA A 26 -35.56 51.12 -1.45
CA ALA A 26 -35.39 51.76 -0.14
C ALA A 26 -34.08 52.58 -0.07
N ILE A 27 -33.07 52.19 -0.86
CA ILE A 27 -31.74 52.80 -0.89
C ILE A 27 -31.56 53.66 -2.14
N ILE A 28 -32.10 53.21 -3.27
CA ILE A 28 -32.04 53.88 -4.57
C ILE A 28 -33.46 54.33 -4.94
N ASN A 29 -33.89 55.45 -4.35
CA ASN A 29 -35.26 55.98 -4.47
C ASN A 29 -35.39 57.22 -5.36
N THR A 30 -34.31 57.68 -5.98
CA THR A 30 -34.32 58.81 -6.92
C THR A 30 -33.55 58.50 -8.20
N PRO A 31 -33.90 59.16 -9.33
CA PRO A 31 -33.12 59.06 -10.57
C PRO A 31 -31.64 59.41 -10.38
N ALA A 32 -31.33 60.41 -9.54
CA ALA A 32 -29.95 60.85 -9.28
C ALA A 32 -29.13 59.75 -8.59
N LEU A 33 -29.70 59.07 -7.59
CA LEU A 33 -29.02 57.95 -6.91
C LEU A 33 -28.76 56.79 -7.87
N LEU A 34 -29.73 56.45 -8.73
CA LEU A 34 -29.55 55.40 -9.74
C LEU A 34 -28.49 55.81 -10.78
N ALA A 35 -28.54 57.05 -11.26
CA ALA A 35 -27.58 57.59 -12.22
C ALA A 35 -26.15 57.55 -11.69
N THR A 36 -25.93 57.92 -10.42
CA THR A 36 -24.64 57.80 -9.73
C THR A 36 -24.19 56.35 -9.65
N LYS A 37 -25.09 55.41 -9.30
CA LYS A 37 -24.77 53.98 -9.18
C LYS A 37 -24.35 53.34 -10.50
N LEU A 38 -24.91 53.82 -11.61
CA LEU A 38 -24.64 53.33 -12.97
C LEU A 38 -23.60 54.19 -13.72
N GLU A 39 -23.08 55.27 -13.11
CA GLU A 39 -22.20 56.26 -13.76
C GLU A 39 -22.74 56.79 -15.11
N ILE A 40 -24.05 57.05 -15.18
CA ILE A 40 -24.70 57.64 -16.35
C ILE A 40 -25.16 59.08 -16.05
N ASN A 41 -25.31 59.89 -17.09
CA ASN A 41 -25.92 61.20 -16.93
C ASN A 41 -27.40 61.05 -16.52
N VAL A 42 -27.81 61.68 -15.41
CA VAL A 42 -29.18 61.60 -14.88
C VAL A 42 -30.26 61.99 -15.90
N ASN A 43 -29.94 62.87 -16.85
CA ASN A 43 -30.86 63.29 -17.91
C ASN A 43 -31.26 62.15 -18.87
N ARG A 44 -30.53 61.03 -18.84
CA ARG A 44 -30.87 59.80 -19.56
C ARG A 44 -32.07 59.09 -18.95
N ILE A 45 -32.37 59.28 -17.67
CA ILE A 45 -33.49 58.64 -16.99
C ILE A 45 -34.74 59.51 -17.18
N LYS A 46 -35.62 59.14 -18.12
CA LYS A 46 -36.86 59.91 -18.43
C LYS A 46 -38.10 59.42 -17.69
N PHE A 47 -38.12 58.16 -17.32
CA PHE A 47 -39.15 57.55 -16.50
C PHE A 47 -38.45 56.82 -15.36
N PHE A 48 -38.92 57.02 -14.13
CA PHE A 48 -38.42 56.37 -12.92
C PHE A 48 -39.57 56.25 -11.93
N ARG A 49 -39.84 55.04 -11.45
CA ARG A 49 -40.77 54.80 -10.37
C ARG A 49 -40.25 53.68 -9.46
N VAL A 50 -40.56 53.81 -8.17
CA VAL A 50 -40.35 52.75 -7.19
C VAL A 50 -41.71 52.12 -6.88
N ILE A 51 -41.85 50.82 -7.09
CA ILE A 51 -43.05 50.02 -6.79
C ILE A 51 -42.61 48.83 -5.94
N ASP A 52 -43.15 48.71 -4.73
CA ASP A 52 -42.87 47.60 -3.81
C ASP A 52 -41.37 47.32 -3.65
N ASN A 53 -40.59 48.38 -3.44
CA ASN A 53 -39.12 48.34 -3.30
C ASN A 53 -38.35 47.97 -4.59
N ASN A 54 -39.02 47.87 -5.74
CA ASN A 54 -38.40 47.64 -7.06
C ASN A 54 -38.38 48.93 -7.87
N ILE A 55 -37.38 49.10 -8.72
CA ILE A 55 -37.24 50.23 -9.64
C ILE A 55 -37.68 49.79 -11.04
N GLU A 56 -38.52 50.61 -11.65
CA GLU A 56 -38.74 50.60 -13.09
C GLU A 56 -38.29 51.92 -13.70
N CYS A 57 -37.46 51.86 -14.74
CA CYS A 57 -37.00 53.07 -15.41
C CYS A 57 -36.88 52.93 -16.93
N LEU A 58 -36.99 54.07 -17.61
CA LEU A 58 -36.62 54.23 -19.02
C LEU A 58 -35.31 55.01 -19.09
N ILE A 59 -34.24 54.33 -19.45
CA ILE A 59 -32.94 54.92 -19.76
C ILE A 59 -32.89 55.19 -21.27
N LEU A 60 -32.65 56.44 -21.67
CA LEU A 60 -32.47 56.87 -23.05
C LEU A 60 -30.98 56.95 -23.42
N GLY A 61 -30.70 56.93 -24.73
CA GLY A 61 -29.36 57.16 -25.29
C GLY A 61 -28.51 55.89 -25.44
N GLY A 62 -27.23 56.08 -25.76
CA GLY A 62 -26.29 55.01 -26.16
C GLY A 62 -25.92 54.01 -25.06
N ALA A 63 -25.24 52.94 -25.43
CA ALA A 63 -24.83 51.89 -24.50
C ALA A 63 -23.94 52.41 -23.34
N TYR A 64 -23.93 51.71 -22.21
CA TYR A 64 -23.09 52.04 -21.06
C TYR A 64 -22.46 50.79 -20.41
N SER A 65 -21.48 51.04 -19.54
CA SER A 65 -20.84 50.00 -18.72
C SER A 65 -21.35 50.13 -17.28
N ILE A 66 -21.65 49.01 -16.63
CA ILE A 66 -21.86 49.02 -15.18
C ILE A 66 -20.48 49.19 -14.51
N PRO A 67 -20.30 50.20 -13.64
CA PRO A 67 -19.00 50.55 -13.06
C PRO A 67 -18.58 49.61 -11.93
N TRP A 68 -17.34 49.80 -11.46
CA TRP A 68 -16.75 49.00 -10.39
C TRP A 68 -17.59 49.08 -9.11
N GLY A 69 -17.89 47.92 -8.53
CA GLY A 69 -18.63 47.84 -7.28
C GLY A 69 -20.03 48.45 -7.28
N ALA A 70 -20.66 48.63 -8.46
CA ALA A 70 -21.96 49.29 -8.61
C ALA A 70 -23.01 48.76 -7.61
N PHE A 71 -23.10 47.47 -7.38
CA PHE A 71 -23.99 46.84 -6.39
C PHE A 71 -23.24 45.92 -5.42
N TYR A 72 -21.95 46.18 -5.18
CA TYR A 72 -21.13 45.36 -4.28
C TYR A 72 -21.76 45.18 -2.90
N ASN A 73 -21.85 43.94 -2.43
CA ASN A 73 -22.49 43.52 -1.17
C ASN A 73 -23.92 44.05 -0.98
N ASN A 74 -24.65 44.32 -2.05
CA ASN A 74 -26.05 44.73 -1.94
C ASN A 74 -26.93 43.50 -1.75
N THR A 75 -27.15 43.13 -0.49
CA THR A 75 -28.00 42.00 -0.10
C THR A 75 -29.50 42.27 -0.28
N SER A 76 -29.90 43.47 -0.72
CA SER A 76 -31.31 43.77 -1.02
C SER A 76 -31.63 43.67 -2.51
N LEU A 77 -30.62 43.62 -3.39
CA LEU A 77 -30.83 43.45 -4.82
C LEU A 77 -31.42 42.06 -5.09
N THR A 78 -32.57 41.99 -5.78
CA THR A 78 -33.25 40.72 -6.06
C THR A 78 -33.21 40.30 -7.54
N TYR A 79 -33.08 41.26 -8.47
CA TYR A 79 -32.86 41.00 -9.90
C TYR A 79 -32.37 42.26 -10.63
N TYR A 80 -31.77 42.09 -11.83
CA TYR A 80 -31.45 43.20 -12.75
C TYR A 80 -31.75 42.79 -14.19
N ASN A 81 -32.71 43.46 -14.82
CA ASN A 81 -33.18 43.15 -16.17
C ASN A 81 -33.03 44.36 -17.10
N ASP A 82 -32.11 44.28 -18.07
CA ASP A 82 -31.88 45.24 -19.15
C ASP A 82 -32.49 44.74 -20.47
N LEU A 83 -33.78 45.07 -20.66
CA LEU A 83 -34.57 44.61 -21.80
C LEU A 83 -34.24 45.34 -23.10
N SER A 84 -33.70 46.56 -23.04
CA SER A 84 -33.26 47.29 -24.23
C SER A 84 -31.82 46.99 -24.64
N GLY A 85 -31.07 46.21 -23.85
CA GLY A 85 -29.68 45.89 -24.14
C GLY A 85 -28.80 47.15 -24.17
N LEU A 86 -28.97 48.03 -23.19
CA LEU A 86 -28.13 49.21 -23.04
C LEU A 86 -26.79 48.89 -22.35
N VAL A 87 -26.72 47.82 -21.56
CA VAL A 87 -25.51 47.37 -20.86
C VAL A 87 -24.67 46.54 -21.83
N ILE A 88 -23.50 47.05 -22.20
CA ILE A 88 -22.54 46.37 -23.09
C ILE A 88 -21.33 45.79 -22.34
N SER A 89 -21.04 46.31 -21.15
CA SER A 89 -19.95 45.78 -20.31
C SER A 89 -20.20 45.92 -18.82
N ILE A 90 -19.56 45.07 -18.02
CA ILE A 90 -19.59 45.11 -16.55
C ILE A 90 -18.16 45.10 -16.00
N ALA A 91 -17.89 45.95 -15.00
CA ALA A 91 -16.59 46.06 -14.32
C ALA A 91 -16.51 45.18 -13.05
N ASP A 92 -15.31 45.10 -12.44
CA ASP A 92 -15.03 44.23 -11.27
C ASP A 92 -15.94 44.52 -10.07
N GLY A 93 -16.32 43.45 -9.37
CA GLY A 93 -17.11 43.52 -8.15
C GLY A 93 -18.54 44.08 -8.32
N ALA A 94 -18.99 44.40 -9.54
CA ALA A 94 -20.23 45.14 -9.76
C ALA A 94 -21.46 44.49 -9.12
N PHE A 95 -21.52 43.16 -9.03
CA PHE A 95 -22.61 42.41 -8.40
C PHE A 95 -22.11 41.40 -7.36
N SER A 96 -20.85 41.50 -6.93
CA SER A 96 -20.27 40.57 -5.96
C SER A 96 -21.00 40.71 -4.63
N GLY A 97 -21.36 39.58 -4.01
CA GLY A 97 -22.04 39.55 -2.72
C GLY A 97 -23.51 40.00 -2.75
N CYS A 98 -24.14 40.09 -3.92
CA CYS A 98 -25.60 40.31 -4.02
C CYS A 98 -26.37 39.03 -3.69
N THR A 99 -26.44 38.64 -2.42
CA THR A 99 -26.89 37.30 -1.99
C THR A 99 -28.37 37.00 -2.19
N GLU A 100 -29.21 37.99 -2.48
CA GLU A 100 -30.66 37.82 -2.74
C GLU A 100 -31.02 37.89 -4.24
N SER A 101 -30.04 38.18 -5.10
CA SER A 101 -30.27 38.34 -6.54
C SER A 101 -30.51 36.99 -7.21
N THR A 102 -31.73 36.76 -7.69
CA THR A 102 -32.13 35.50 -8.33
C THR A 102 -31.97 35.49 -9.85
N GLU A 103 -31.98 36.66 -10.49
CA GLU A 103 -31.96 36.79 -11.95
C GLU A 103 -31.13 37.98 -12.44
N TYR A 104 -30.34 37.76 -13.48
CA TYR A 104 -29.71 38.81 -14.28
C TYR A 104 -29.99 38.58 -15.77
N ASN A 105 -30.51 39.60 -16.45
CA ASN A 105 -30.81 39.55 -17.87
C ASN A 105 -30.22 40.76 -18.61
N PHE A 106 -29.30 40.49 -19.54
CA PHE A 106 -28.59 41.48 -20.34
C PHE A 106 -28.62 41.12 -21.83
N SER A 107 -29.43 41.83 -22.61
CA SER A 107 -29.64 41.47 -24.03
C SER A 107 -28.41 41.72 -24.92
N ASN A 108 -27.60 42.74 -24.62
CA ASN A 108 -26.44 43.15 -25.45
C ASN A 108 -25.10 43.14 -24.69
N LEU A 109 -25.01 42.46 -23.54
CA LEU A 109 -23.76 42.36 -22.80
C LEU A 109 -22.76 41.54 -23.61
N THR A 110 -21.66 42.17 -24.04
CA THR A 110 -20.62 41.52 -24.85
C THR A 110 -19.33 41.25 -24.09
N SER A 111 -19.10 41.95 -22.98
CA SER A 111 -17.82 41.86 -22.26
C SER A 111 -17.95 42.03 -20.75
N ILE A 112 -17.14 41.27 -20.03
CA ILE A 112 -16.81 41.52 -18.64
C ILE A 112 -15.36 42.03 -18.64
N ARG A 113 -15.14 43.25 -18.16
CA ARG A 113 -13.84 43.92 -18.31
C ARG A 113 -12.77 43.37 -17.35
N VAL A 114 -13.18 42.85 -16.20
CA VAL A 114 -12.29 42.47 -15.09
C VAL A 114 -12.92 41.29 -14.31
N ASN A 115 -12.57 41.04 -13.03
CA ASN A 115 -12.86 39.81 -12.29
C ASN A 115 -14.06 39.96 -11.35
N ASN A 116 -14.40 38.88 -10.63
CA ASN A 116 -15.29 38.88 -9.46
C ASN A 116 -16.67 39.54 -9.65
N VAL A 117 -17.31 39.39 -10.81
CA VAL A 117 -18.51 40.19 -11.11
C VAL A 117 -19.73 39.73 -10.33
N PHE A 118 -20.07 38.44 -10.36
CA PHE A 118 -21.26 37.86 -9.71
C PHE A 118 -20.88 36.92 -8.55
N THR A 119 -19.67 37.06 -8.02
CA THR A 119 -19.11 36.17 -6.99
C THR A 119 -19.93 36.18 -5.71
N ASN A 120 -19.98 35.03 -5.03
CA ASN A 120 -20.70 34.84 -3.76
C ASN A 120 -22.19 35.20 -3.84
N ASN A 121 -22.80 35.07 -5.01
CA ASN A 121 -24.24 35.21 -5.16
C ASN A 121 -24.93 33.86 -4.91
N SER A 122 -25.32 33.63 -3.66
CA SER A 122 -25.91 32.37 -3.20
C SER A 122 -27.35 32.12 -3.66
N SER A 123 -28.03 33.14 -4.22
CA SER A 123 -29.42 33.03 -4.68
C SER A 123 -29.59 33.06 -6.19
N LEU A 124 -28.53 33.34 -6.96
CA LEU A 124 -28.59 33.40 -8.42
C LEU A 124 -29.07 32.08 -9.00
N LEU A 125 -30.22 32.10 -9.69
CA LEU A 125 -30.82 30.96 -10.38
C LEU A 125 -30.60 31.05 -11.89
N HIS A 126 -30.79 32.25 -12.45
CA HIS A 126 -30.82 32.48 -13.90
C HIS A 126 -29.90 33.63 -14.31
N PHE A 127 -28.98 33.36 -15.23
CA PHE A 127 -28.13 34.36 -15.88
C PHE A 127 -28.31 34.30 -17.39
N ASN A 128 -28.76 35.40 -18.00
CA ASN A 128 -28.99 35.49 -19.43
C ASN A 128 -28.19 36.63 -20.07
N ALA A 129 -27.16 36.30 -20.83
CA ALA A 129 -26.36 37.23 -21.64
C ALA A 129 -25.82 36.54 -22.91
N PRO A 130 -26.67 36.30 -23.94
CA PRO A 130 -26.33 35.44 -25.08
C PRO A 130 -25.14 35.93 -25.94
N LEU A 131 -24.78 37.21 -25.86
CA LEU A 131 -23.64 37.79 -26.58
C LEU A 131 -22.34 37.83 -25.76
N LEU A 132 -22.39 37.47 -24.46
CA LEU A 132 -21.23 37.50 -23.59
C LEU A 132 -20.31 36.32 -23.91
N LYS A 133 -19.09 36.60 -24.37
CA LYS A 133 -18.05 35.59 -24.52
C LYS A 133 -17.02 35.76 -23.39
N LEU A 134 -16.87 34.75 -22.55
CA LEU A 134 -15.81 34.73 -21.55
C LEU A 134 -14.46 34.45 -22.21
N THR A 135 -13.41 34.98 -21.60
CA THR A 135 -12.01 34.80 -22.01
C THR A 135 -11.19 34.30 -20.82
N ALA A 136 -9.95 33.86 -21.07
CA ALA A 136 -9.04 33.39 -20.03
C ALA A 136 -8.71 34.45 -18.96
N SER A 137 -8.93 35.74 -19.22
CA SER A 137 -8.73 36.81 -18.23
C SER A 137 -9.91 36.98 -17.28
N ASN A 138 -11.09 36.42 -17.59
CA ASN A 138 -12.30 36.58 -16.78
C ASN A 138 -12.31 35.59 -15.60
N SER A 139 -11.74 36.01 -14.47
CA SER A 139 -11.60 35.17 -13.27
C SER A 139 -12.75 35.39 -12.27
N SER A 140 -13.13 34.33 -11.57
CA SER A 140 -14.12 34.31 -10.47
C SER A 140 -15.49 34.90 -10.83
N VAL A 141 -15.87 34.93 -12.11
CA VAL A 141 -17.08 35.60 -12.60
C VAL A 141 -18.34 35.14 -11.86
N PHE A 142 -18.50 33.83 -11.69
CA PHE A 142 -19.63 33.19 -11.01
C PHE A 142 -19.18 32.35 -9.81
N GLU A 143 -17.99 32.58 -9.25
CA GLU A 143 -17.49 31.78 -8.12
C GLU A 143 -18.49 31.78 -6.96
N ASN A 144 -18.80 30.60 -6.41
CA ASN A 144 -19.77 30.37 -5.34
C ASN A 144 -21.23 30.75 -5.66
N CYS A 145 -21.63 30.73 -6.93
CA CYS A 145 -23.05 30.84 -7.34
C CYS A 145 -23.80 29.51 -7.16
N ILE A 146 -24.06 29.13 -5.91
CA ILE A 146 -24.46 27.77 -5.54
C ILE A 146 -25.82 27.29 -6.10
N LYS A 147 -26.69 28.21 -6.52
CA LYS A 147 -28.03 27.91 -7.08
C LYS A 147 -28.12 28.10 -8.60
N LEU A 148 -27.02 28.49 -9.28
CA LEU A 148 -27.06 28.82 -10.70
C LEU A 148 -27.40 27.58 -11.53
N THR A 149 -28.59 27.56 -12.12
CA THR A 149 -29.10 26.43 -12.91
C THR A 149 -29.19 26.77 -14.39
N THR A 150 -29.57 28.01 -14.72
CA THR A 150 -29.72 28.47 -16.11
C THR A 150 -28.61 29.47 -16.42
N LEU A 151 -27.71 29.09 -17.32
CA LEU A 151 -26.62 29.92 -17.79
C LEU A 151 -26.71 30.04 -19.31
N THR A 152 -27.03 31.25 -19.80
CA THR A 152 -27.02 31.57 -21.23
C THR A 152 -25.91 32.57 -21.48
N ILE A 153 -24.81 32.10 -22.09
CA ILE A 153 -23.68 32.92 -22.55
C ILE A 153 -23.32 32.54 -23.98
N GLY A 154 -22.61 33.44 -24.66
CA GLY A 154 -21.96 33.11 -25.93
C GLY A 154 -20.79 32.13 -25.72
N LYS A 155 -20.29 31.57 -26.82
CA LYS A 155 -19.17 30.62 -26.81
C LYS A 155 -17.89 31.26 -26.25
N PRO A 156 -17.37 30.81 -25.10
CA PRO A 156 -16.14 31.35 -24.52
C PRO A 156 -14.93 31.04 -25.40
N THR A 157 -13.98 31.98 -25.48
CA THR A 157 -12.67 31.75 -26.11
C THR A 157 -11.61 31.26 -25.12
N GLY A 158 -11.93 31.34 -23.83
CA GLY A 158 -11.18 30.74 -22.73
C GLY A 158 -11.97 30.89 -21.43
N ILE A 159 -11.64 30.10 -20.43
CA ILE A 159 -12.28 30.16 -19.10
C ILE A 159 -11.22 30.59 -18.09
N GLY A 160 -11.43 31.71 -17.42
CA GLY A 160 -10.49 32.21 -16.43
C GLY A 160 -10.48 31.42 -15.13
N ILE A 161 -9.55 31.78 -14.25
CA ILE A 161 -9.35 31.15 -12.95
C ILE A 161 -10.66 31.24 -12.16
N LYS A 162 -11.13 30.10 -11.63
CA LYS A 162 -12.35 30.02 -10.78
C LYS A 162 -13.65 30.54 -11.41
N ALA A 163 -13.72 30.73 -12.73
CA ALA A 163 -14.85 31.41 -13.37
C ALA A 163 -16.23 30.85 -12.98
N PHE A 164 -16.32 29.53 -12.75
CA PHE A 164 -17.50 28.80 -12.28
C PHE A 164 -17.22 27.93 -11.06
N ALA A 165 -16.17 28.23 -10.28
CA ALA A 165 -15.85 27.42 -9.10
C ALA A 165 -17.03 27.38 -8.12
N ASN A 166 -17.33 26.19 -7.60
CA ASN A 166 -18.43 25.91 -6.67
C ASN A 166 -19.80 26.35 -7.19
N CYS A 167 -20.07 26.10 -8.48
CA CYS A 167 -21.39 26.21 -9.10
C CYS A 167 -22.02 24.82 -9.31
N PRO A 168 -22.44 24.10 -8.25
CA PRO A 168 -22.80 22.68 -8.33
C PRO A 168 -24.04 22.38 -9.17
N LYS A 169 -24.81 23.38 -9.60
CA LYS A 169 -26.09 23.24 -10.31
C LYS A 169 -26.02 23.53 -11.81
N ILE A 170 -24.88 23.99 -12.34
CA ILE A 170 -24.73 24.15 -13.79
C ILE A 170 -24.67 22.78 -14.45
N THR A 171 -25.33 22.61 -15.60
CA THR A 171 -25.50 21.30 -16.25
C THR A 171 -24.80 21.20 -17.60
N SER A 172 -24.58 22.33 -18.28
CA SER A 172 -23.96 22.36 -19.60
C SER A 172 -23.20 23.66 -19.88
N ILE A 173 -22.14 23.56 -20.68
CA ILE A 173 -21.44 24.70 -21.27
C ILE A 173 -20.86 24.30 -22.64
N ASP A 174 -20.89 25.22 -23.61
CA ASP A 174 -20.25 25.04 -24.91
C ASP A 174 -18.83 25.63 -24.88
N LEU A 175 -17.81 24.77 -24.93
CA LEU A 175 -16.39 25.16 -24.95
C LEU A 175 -15.73 24.97 -26.33
N SER A 176 -16.52 24.88 -27.41
CA SER A 176 -16.01 24.64 -28.77
C SER A 176 -15.00 25.69 -29.29
N GLU A 177 -15.09 26.93 -28.80
CA GLU A 177 -14.16 28.02 -29.13
C GLU A 177 -13.06 28.23 -28.07
N ALA A 178 -13.08 27.48 -26.96
CA ALA A 178 -12.17 27.70 -25.85
C ALA A 178 -10.77 27.19 -26.19
N THR A 179 -9.75 28.00 -25.90
CA THR A 179 -8.33 27.67 -26.11
C THR A 179 -7.60 27.34 -24.80
N SER A 180 -8.15 27.75 -23.66
CA SER A 180 -7.60 27.46 -22.33
C SER A 180 -8.68 27.39 -21.25
N ILE A 181 -8.42 26.58 -20.23
CA ILE A 181 -9.26 26.44 -19.04
C ILE A 181 -8.38 26.62 -17.81
N GLY A 182 -8.58 27.75 -17.14
CA GLY A 182 -7.75 28.19 -16.04
C GLY A 182 -7.95 27.39 -14.75
N ASN A 183 -7.09 27.69 -13.78
CA ASN A 183 -7.07 27.02 -12.49
C ASN A 183 -8.46 27.00 -11.84
N THR A 184 -8.90 25.83 -11.39
CA THR A 184 -10.16 25.62 -10.66
C THR A 184 -11.41 26.16 -11.37
N ALA A 185 -11.36 26.38 -12.69
CA ALA A 185 -12.40 27.02 -13.48
C ALA A 185 -13.81 26.48 -13.22
N PHE A 186 -13.96 25.15 -13.15
CA PHE A 186 -15.20 24.43 -12.90
C PHE A 186 -15.12 23.54 -11.65
N GLN A 187 -14.20 23.82 -10.72
CA GLN A 187 -14.08 23.02 -9.51
C GLN A 187 -15.44 22.94 -8.79
N GLY A 188 -15.88 21.75 -8.42
CA GLY A 188 -17.15 21.54 -7.69
C GLY A 188 -18.42 21.79 -8.53
N CYS A 189 -18.32 21.82 -9.86
CA CYS A 189 -19.50 21.83 -10.74
C CYS A 189 -20.13 20.43 -10.84
N GLU A 190 -20.70 19.96 -9.72
CA GLU A 190 -21.12 18.58 -9.54
C GLU A 190 -22.20 18.10 -10.53
N SER A 191 -23.10 18.99 -10.98
CA SER A 191 -24.15 18.66 -11.96
C SER A 191 -23.73 18.87 -13.42
N LEU A 192 -22.48 19.27 -13.69
CA LEU A 192 -22.02 19.53 -15.06
C LEU A 192 -21.90 18.19 -15.79
N VAL A 193 -22.83 17.92 -16.71
CA VAL A 193 -22.87 16.67 -17.50
C VAL A 193 -22.25 16.88 -18.88
N ASN A 194 -22.61 18.02 -19.51
CA ASN A 194 -22.39 18.24 -20.94
C ASN A 194 -21.39 19.37 -21.18
N ILE A 195 -20.21 19.02 -21.68
CA ILE A 195 -19.32 19.94 -22.39
C ILE A 195 -19.48 19.63 -23.87
N VAL A 196 -19.93 20.60 -24.67
CA VAL A 196 -20.24 20.38 -26.10
C VAL A 196 -18.99 19.92 -26.88
N ASP A 197 -17.86 20.57 -26.64
CA ASP A 197 -16.56 20.22 -27.22
C ASP A 197 -15.44 20.88 -26.39
N ILE A 198 -14.27 20.26 -26.32
CA ILE A 198 -13.05 20.77 -25.67
C ILE A 198 -11.80 20.56 -26.56
N ASN A 199 -11.97 20.09 -27.80
CA ASN A 199 -10.85 19.70 -28.67
C ASN A 199 -9.94 20.86 -29.09
N SER A 200 -10.43 22.10 -29.03
CA SER A 200 -9.66 23.33 -29.30
C SER A 200 -8.79 23.78 -28.10
N VAL A 201 -8.98 23.18 -26.92
CA VAL A 201 -8.26 23.58 -25.71
C VAL A 201 -6.82 23.10 -25.76
N ILE A 202 -5.89 24.05 -25.58
CA ILE A 202 -4.45 23.84 -25.58
C ILE A 202 -3.95 23.51 -24.16
N SER A 203 -4.47 24.21 -23.14
CA SER A 203 -4.11 23.97 -21.73
C SER A 203 -5.34 23.79 -20.85
N ILE A 204 -5.30 22.75 -20.02
CA ILE A 204 -6.26 22.50 -18.95
C ILE A 204 -5.48 22.57 -17.66
N ASP A 205 -5.69 23.62 -16.88
CA ASP A 205 -4.81 23.94 -15.77
C ASP A 205 -5.22 23.24 -14.46
N TYR A 206 -4.59 23.64 -13.35
CA TYR A 206 -4.73 23.00 -12.05
C TYR A 206 -6.20 22.88 -11.61
N ALA A 207 -6.64 21.67 -11.28
CA ALA A 207 -7.97 21.38 -10.75
C ALA A 207 -9.16 21.95 -11.57
N ALA A 208 -8.97 22.19 -12.87
CA ALA A 208 -9.94 22.83 -13.76
C ALA A 208 -11.37 22.23 -13.67
N PHE A 209 -11.49 20.90 -13.61
CA PHE A 209 -12.74 20.14 -13.47
C PHE A 209 -12.77 19.27 -12.22
N ASN A 210 -11.97 19.60 -11.19
CA ASN A 210 -11.95 18.79 -9.97
C ASN A 210 -13.35 18.70 -9.35
N ASN A 211 -13.77 17.50 -8.96
CA ASN A 211 -15.08 17.22 -8.38
C ASN A 211 -16.27 17.55 -9.32
N CYS A 212 -16.08 17.49 -10.65
CA CYS A 212 -17.18 17.48 -11.62
C CYS A 212 -17.78 16.06 -11.73
N ILE A 213 -18.48 15.63 -10.68
CA ILE A 213 -18.88 14.22 -10.51
C ILE A 213 -19.78 13.67 -11.64
N SER A 214 -20.58 14.51 -12.29
CA SER A 214 -21.51 14.10 -13.35
C SER A 214 -20.95 14.23 -14.77
N LEU A 215 -19.72 14.74 -14.92
CA LEU A 215 -19.13 15.04 -16.22
C LEU A 215 -18.91 13.75 -17.02
N ALA A 216 -19.60 13.57 -18.15
CA ALA A 216 -19.63 12.29 -18.87
C ALA A 216 -19.03 12.33 -20.28
N ASN A 217 -19.15 13.47 -20.96
CA ASN A 217 -19.01 13.55 -22.43
C ASN A 217 -17.65 14.06 -22.92
N ILE A 218 -16.55 13.68 -22.27
CA ILE A 218 -15.20 13.94 -22.79
C ILE A 218 -14.64 12.62 -23.36
N THR A 219 -14.45 12.59 -24.68
CA THR A 219 -13.86 11.45 -25.41
C THR A 219 -12.51 11.80 -26.03
N SER A 220 -12.26 13.09 -26.31
CA SER A 220 -11.01 13.54 -26.91
C SER A 220 -10.61 14.94 -26.45
N MET A 221 -9.29 15.20 -26.50
CA MET A 221 -8.67 16.50 -26.23
C MET A 221 -7.55 16.74 -27.26
N ASN A 222 -7.94 16.89 -28.53
CA ASN A 222 -7.01 16.78 -29.66
C ASN A 222 -5.90 17.84 -29.69
N SER A 223 -6.17 19.07 -29.21
CA SER A 223 -5.19 20.15 -29.18
C SER A 223 -4.45 20.28 -27.84
N ALA A 224 -4.83 19.49 -26.83
CA ALA A 224 -4.28 19.65 -25.49
C ALA A 224 -2.79 19.25 -25.47
N ILE A 225 -1.95 20.15 -24.97
CA ILE A 225 -0.50 19.94 -24.85
C ILE A 225 -0.15 19.51 -23.42
N SER A 226 -0.88 20.00 -22.43
CA SER A 226 -0.64 19.72 -21.02
C SER A 226 -1.93 19.65 -20.22
N ILE A 227 -1.97 18.76 -19.22
CA ILE A 227 -3.06 18.63 -18.25
C ILE A 227 -2.50 18.87 -16.86
N GLY A 228 -3.05 19.86 -16.14
CA GLY A 228 -2.60 20.26 -14.82
C GLY A 228 -2.92 19.25 -13.72
N SER A 229 -2.26 19.41 -12.56
CA SER A 229 -2.51 18.56 -11.41
C SER A 229 -3.97 18.64 -10.96
N SER A 230 -4.57 17.51 -10.60
CA SER A 230 -5.98 17.37 -10.20
C SER A 230 -7.02 17.80 -11.24
N ALA A 231 -6.65 18.11 -12.49
CA ALA A 231 -7.53 18.70 -13.50
C ALA A 231 -8.89 18.01 -13.64
N PHE A 232 -8.93 16.67 -13.65
CA PHE A 232 -10.14 15.85 -13.71
C PHE A 232 -10.33 14.97 -12.48
N SER A 233 -9.64 15.26 -11.37
CA SER A 233 -9.75 14.45 -10.15
C SER A 233 -11.20 14.38 -9.67
N GLN A 234 -11.67 13.16 -9.37
CA GLN A 234 -13.04 12.83 -8.95
C GLN A 234 -14.13 13.10 -10.00
N CYS A 235 -13.79 13.07 -11.30
CA CYS A 235 -14.78 13.07 -12.37
C CYS A 235 -15.38 11.68 -12.59
N TYR A 236 -16.20 11.20 -11.65
CA TYR A 236 -16.78 9.83 -11.67
C TYR A 236 -17.67 9.55 -12.89
N GLY A 237 -18.25 10.58 -13.50
CA GLY A 237 -19.12 10.49 -14.67
C GLY A 237 -18.39 10.11 -15.96
N LEU A 238 -17.06 10.30 -16.04
CA LEU A 238 -16.28 10.04 -17.24
C LEU A 238 -16.20 8.53 -17.45
N LYS A 239 -16.83 8.02 -18.51
CA LYS A 239 -16.97 6.57 -18.76
C LYS A 239 -16.27 6.09 -20.03
N ASN A 240 -15.94 7.01 -20.92
CA ASN A 240 -15.41 6.68 -22.22
C ASN A 240 -13.89 6.55 -22.19
N THR A 241 -13.35 5.97 -23.25
CA THR A 241 -11.92 6.09 -23.55
C THR A 241 -11.60 7.54 -23.91
N ILE A 242 -10.44 8.03 -23.45
CA ILE A 242 -9.94 9.37 -23.73
C ILE A 242 -8.76 9.30 -24.69
N THR A 243 -8.85 10.04 -25.80
CA THR A 243 -7.76 10.24 -26.76
C THR A 243 -7.21 11.66 -26.67
N ALA A 244 -5.92 11.82 -26.39
CA ALA A 244 -5.26 13.14 -26.35
C ALA A 244 -3.80 13.03 -26.83
N ASN A 245 -3.64 12.80 -28.13
CA ASN A 245 -2.37 12.36 -28.71
C ASN A 245 -1.27 13.44 -28.72
N LEU A 246 -1.59 14.70 -28.46
CA LEU A 246 -0.61 15.80 -28.38
C LEU A 246 -0.17 16.13 -26.95
N VAL A 247 -0.74 15.47 -25.93
CA VAL A 247 -0.40 15.71 -24.54
C VAL A 247 1.04 15.24 -24.30
N LYS A 248 1.89 16.16 -23.81
CA LYS A 248 3.30 15.90 -23.48
C LYS A 248 3.51 15.70 -21.99
N SER A 249 2.70 16.35 -21.16
CA SER A 249 2.80 16.28 -19.70
C SER A 249 1.44 16.24 -19.00
N ILE A 250 1.38 15.47 -17.92
CA ILE A 250 0.20 15.38 -17.03
C ILE A 250 0.64 15.60 -15.59
N GLY A 251 -0.09 16.45 -14.87
CA GLY A 251 0.13 16.73 -13.46
C GLY A 251 -0.29 15.58 -12.54
N GLY A 252 0.10 15.68 -11.27
CA GLY A 252 -0.30 14.74 -10.22
C GLY A 252 -1.79 14.68 -10.02
N ASN A 253 -2.33 13.54 -9.64
CA ASN A 253 -3.76 13.35 -9.39
C ASN A 253 -4.71 13.76 -10.55
N ALA A 254 -4.21 14.07 -11.75
CA ALA A 254 -5.02 14.68 -12.80
C ALA A 254 -6.27 13.87 -13.14
N PHE A 255 -6.20 12.53 -13.05
CA PHE A 255 -7.33 11.63 -13.25
C PHE A 255 -7.56 10.72 -12.03
N ASN A 256 -7.19 11.17 -10.83
CA ASN A 256 -7.42 10.39 -9.62
C ASN A 256 -8.93 10.17 -9.42
N ALA A 257 -9.32 8.92 -9.17
CA ALA A 257 -10.68 8.50 -8.92
C ALA A 257 -11.65 8.78 -10.10
N CYS A 258 -11.16 8.82 -11.33
CA CYS A 258 -12.02 8.75 -12.53
C CYS A 258 -12.48 7.30 -12.76
N THR A 259 -13.35 6.81 -11.88
CA THR A 259 -13.71 5.38 -11.77
C THR A 259 -14.40 4.79 -12.99
N GLY A 260 -14.93 5.60 -13.90
CA GLY A 260 -15.62 5.14 -15.11
C GLY A 260 -14.73 5.00 -16.35
N ILE A 261 -13.56 5.65 -16.41
CA ILE A 261 -12.75 5.69 -17.64
C ILE A 261 -12.23 4.30 -17.98
N THR A 262 -12.45 3.89 -19.23
CA THR A 262 -12.09 2.56 -19.72
C THR A 262 -10.74 2.50 -20.42
N GLY A 263 -10.24 3.63 -20.91
CA GLY A 263 -8.93 3.68 -21.56
C GLY A 263 -8.35 5.08 -21.77
N TYR A 264 -7.04 5.13 -21.93
CA TYR A 264 -6.27 6.33 -22.26
C TYR A 264 -5.35 6.10 -23.45
N TYR A 265 -5.32 7.04 -24.38
CA TYR A 265 -4.42 7.07 -25.53
C TYR A 265 -3.67 8.40 -25.59
N PHE A 266 -2.37 8.34 -25.28
CA PHE A 266 -1.46 9.48 -25.19
C PHE A 266 -0.15 9.21 -25.95
N ASP A 267 -0.18 9.30 -27.28
CA ASP A 267 0.95 8.93 -28.15
C ASP A 267 2.25 9.70 -27.84
N THR A 268 2.15 10.98 -27.48
CA THR A 268 3.32 11.85 -27.23
C THR A 268 3.67 12.07 -25.76
N LEU A 269 3.01 11.38 -24.83
CA LEU A 269 3.21 11.61 -23.40
C LEU A 269 4.59 11.11 -22.97
N THR A 270 5.41 12.02 -22.44
CA THR A 270 6.78 11.71 -21.97
C THR A 270 6.96 11.92 -20.48
N SER A 271 6.12 12.73 -19.83
CA SER A 271 6.30 13.11 -18.42
C SER A 271 5.01 13.13 -17.63
N ILE A 272 5.08 12.63 -16.39
CA ILE A 272 4.06 12.79 -15.37
C ILE A 272 4.72 13.42 -14.15
N MET A 273 4.25 14.61 -13.74
CA MET A 273 4.99 15.47 -12.81
C MET A 273 4.86 15.08 -11.34
N GLU A 274 3.82 14.32 -10.94
CA GLU A 274 3.64 13.92 -9.53
C GLU A 274 3.01 12.51 -9.40
N ASN A 275 2.68 12.15 -8.16
CA ASN A 275 2.09 10.88 -7.75
C ASN A 275 0.61 10.75 -8.18
N THR A 276 0.07 9.52 -8.09
CA THR A 276 -1.38 9.21 -8.06
C THR A 276 -2.21 9.66 -9.27
N THR A 277 -1.59 9.97 -10.41
CA THR A 277 -2.28 10.50 -11.61
C THR A 277 -3.46 9.66 -12.07
N PHE A 278 -3.35 8.33 -12.07
CA PHE A 278 -4.42 7.40 -12.44
C PHE A 278 -4.84 6.50 -11.24
N LEU A 279 -4.60 6.94 -10.01
CA LEU A 279 -5.04 6.24 -8.81
C LEU A 279 -6.56 6.01 -8.85
N ASN A 280 -7.03 4.83 -8.43
CA ASN A 280 -8.45 4.49 -8.34
C ASN A 280 -9.24 4.58 -9.66
N ASN A 281 -8.59 4.39 -10.81
CA ASN A 281 -9.29 4.22 -12.09
C ASN A 281 -9.79 2.78 -12.23
N THR A 282 -10.83 2.44 -11.47
CA THR A 282 -11.29 1.06 -11.28
C THR A 282 -11.90 0.41 -12.53
N SER A 283 -12.30 1.20 -13.53
CA SER A 283 -12.79 0.71 -14.83
C SER A 283 -11.72 0.70 -15.93
N LEU A 284 -10.50 1.17 -15.66
CA LEU A 284 -9.44 1.28 -16.65
C LEU A 284 -9.02 -0.12 -17.13
N ILE A 285 -9.08 -0.34 -18.44
CA ILE A 285 -8.68 -1.60 -19.09
C ILE A 285 -7.40 -1.39 -19.90
N ASN A 286 -7.32 -0.29 -20.65
CA ASN A 286 -6.26 -0.01 -21.63
C ASN A 286 -5.54 1.30 -21.33
N PHE A 287 -4.23 1.25 -21.10
CA PHE A 287 -3.40 2.45 -21.01
C PHE A 287 -2.33 2.43 -22.11
N HIS A 288 -2.34 3.44 -22.98
CA HIS A 288 -1.40 3.59 -24.09
C HIS A 288 -0.64 4.91 -24.01
N ALA A 289 0.65 4.84 -23.67
CA ALA A 289 1.59 5.96 -23.69
C ALA A 289 3.03 5.43 -23.97
N PRO A 290 3.36 5.06 -25.21
CA PRO A 290 4.58 4.32 -25.53
C PRO A 290 5.89 5.07 -25.25
N LEU A 291 5.84 6.41 -25.13
CA LEU A 291 7.00 7.24 -24.81
C LEU A 291 7.15 7.54 -23.31
N LEU A 292 6.17 7.15 -22.48
CA LEU A 292 6.18 7.40 -21.05
C LEU A 292 7.14 6.42 -20.37
N LYS A 293 8.20 6.93 -19.75
CA LYS A 293 9.08 6.15 -18.88
C LYS A 293 8.75 6.44 -17.42
N LEU A 294 8.29 5.43 -16.69
CA LEU A 294 8.09 5.59 -15.24
C LEU A 294 9.43 5.67 -14.51
N THR A 295 9.40 6.42 -13.41
CA THR A 295 10.52 6.60 -12.48
C THR A 295 10.10 6.22 -11.07
N ALA A 296 11.08 6.13 -10.15
CA ALA A 296 10.80 5.92 -8.72
C ALA A 296 9.92 7.03 -8.08
N LEU A 297 9.81 8.20 -8.72
CA LEU A 297 8.97 9.31 -8.27
C LEU A 297 7.49 9.14 -8.62
N ASN A 298 7.11 8.15 -9.44
CA ASN A 298 5.72 7.94 -9.83
C ASN A 298 5.00 7.00 -8.86
N ALA A 299 4.83 7.43 -7.61
CA ALA A 299 4.18 6.62 -6.58
C ALA A 299 2.67 6.51 -6.82
N SER A 300 2.11 5.32 -6.57
CA SER A 300 0.68 5.00 -6.66
C SER A 300 0.01 5.37 -8.00
N ILE A 301 0.77 5.51 -9.09
CA ILE A 301 0.28 6.05 -10.36
C ILE A 301 -0.93 5.28 -10.91
N PHE A 302 -0.93 3.95 -10.84
CA PHE A 302 -2.01 3.06 -11.27
C PHE A 302 -2.62 2.26 -10.12
N ALA A 303 -2.36 2.62 -8.85
CA ALA A 303 -2.89 1.85 -7.73
C ALA A 303 -4.42 1.72 -7.80
N ASN A 304 -4.94 0.53 -7.49
CA ASN A 304 -6.35 0.14 -7.57
C ASN A 304 -6.97 0.23 -8.99
N CYS A 305 -6.17 0.16 -10.06
CA CYS A 305 -6.68 -0.02 -11.43
C CYS A 305 -7.04 -1.50 -11.65
N ILE A 306 -8.12 -1.94 -11.01
CA ILE A 306 -8.44 -3.36 -10.84
C ILE A 306 -8.74 -4.13 -12.14
N LYS A 307 -9.03 -3.44 -13.25
CA LYS A 307 -9.31 -4.03 -14.57
C LYS A 307 -8.16 -3.83 -15.57
N LEU A 308 -7.08 -3.16 -15.19
CA LEU A 308 -5.99 -2.80 -16.10
C LEU A 308 -5.32 -4.06 -16.61
N THR A 309 -5.49 -4.32 -17.90
CA THR A 309 -5.01 -5.54 -18.57
C THR A 309 -3.94 -5.21 -19.61
N THR A 310 -4.17 -4.15 -20.39
CA THR A 310 -3.24 -3.72 -21.44
C THR A 310 -2.52 -2.45 -21.01
N LEU A 311 -1.21 -2.58 -20.77
CA LEU A 311 -0.32 -1.50 -20.41
C LEU A 311 0.74 -1.33 -21.49
N THR A 312 0.70 -0.23 -22.23
CA THR A 312 1.75 0.17 -23.17
C THR A 312 2.44 1.41 -22.63
N ILE A 313 3.66 1.22 -22.10
CA ILE A 313 4.54 2.28 -21.62
C ILE A 313 5.94 2.08 -22.19
N GLY A 314 6.74 3.14 -22.19
CA GLY A 314 8.18 3.03 -22.41
C GLY A 314 8.86 2.28 -21.26
N LYS A 315 10.10 1.85 -21.49
CA LYS A 315 10.90 1.12 -20.50
C LYS A 315 11.12 1.97 -19.25
N PRO A 316 10.61 1.56 -18.08
CA PRO A 316 10.73 2.33 -16.85
C PRO A 316 12.15 2.27 -16.30
N THR A 317 12.64 3.40 -15.77
CA THR A 317 13.95 3.48 -15.10
C THR A 317 13.87 3.21 -13.60
N GLY A 318 12.66 3.30 -13.04
CA GLY A 318 12.32 2.95 -11.67
C GLY A 318 10.81 2.76 -11.52
N ILE A 319 10.39 1.94 -10.57
CA ILE A 319 8.97 1.76 -10.25
C ILE A 319 8.71 2.38 -8.88
N GLY A 320 7.90 3.44 -8.85
CA GLY A 320 7.54 4.13 -7.61
C GLY A 320 6.77 3.23 -6.62
N ALA A 321 6.78 3.62 -5.34
CA ALA A 321 6.03 2.90 -4.31
C ALA A 321 4.54 2.80 -4.69
N ARG A 322 3.95 1.62 -4.53
CA ARG A 322 2.55 1.31 -4.88
C ARG A 322 2.16 1.54 -6.35
N ALA A 323 3.09 1.72 -7.29
CA ALA A 323 2.78 2.12 -8.67
C ALA A 323 1.66 1.30 -9.32
N PHE A 324 1.63 -0.02 -9.11
CA PHE A 324 0.63 -0.97 -9.60
C PHE A 324 -0.02 -1.77 -8.45
N ASN A 325 -0.07 -1.20 -7.24
CA ASN A 325 -0.68 -1.89 -6.10
C ASN A 325 -2.16 -2.20 -6.39
N ASN A 326 -2.57 -3.45 -6.14
CA ASN A 326 -3.91 -3.96 -6.42
C ASN A 326 -4.33 -3.81 -7.89
N CYS A 327 -3.40 -4.12 -8.81
CA CYS A 327 -3.68 -4.29 -10.24
C CYS A 327 -3.66 -5.78 -10.63
N PRO A 328 -4.69 -6.58 -10.25
CA PRO A 328 -4.66 -8.04 -10.36
C PRO A 328 -4.72 -8.57 -11.79
N LYS A 329 -4.94 -7.73 -12.80
CA LYS A 329 -5.12 -8.12 -14.21
C LYS A 329 -3.93 -7.82 -15.13
N ILE A 330 -2.90 -7.12 -14.65
CA ILE A 330 -1.68 -6.89 -15.43
C ILE A 330 -0.95 -8.22 -15.56
N THR A 331 -0.53 -8.56 -16.78
CA THR A 331 0.10 -9.85 -17.10
C THR A 331 1.60 -9.77 -17.38
N SER A 332 2.09 -8.61 -17.83
CA SER A 332 3.50 -8.43 -18.16
C SER A 332 4.00 -7.01 -17.91
N ILE A 333 5.28 -6.89 -17.59
CA ILE A 333 6.02 -5.61 -17.59
C ILE A 333 7.47 -5.82 -18.01
N ASP A 334 8.01 -4.87 -18.78
CA ASP A 334 9.44 -4.83 -19.12
C ASP A 334 10.18 -3.98 -18.08
N LEU A 335 11.11 -4.60 -17.33
CA LEU A 335 11.93 -3.93 -16.31
C LEU A 335 13.41 -3.85 -16.72
N SER A 336 13.74 -4.00 -18.02
CA SER A 336 15.13 -4.09 -18.49
C SER A 336 16.00 -2.87 -18.15
N GLU A 337 15.39 -1.68 -18.03
CA GLU A 337 16.07 -0.42 -17.65
C GLU A 337 15.82 -0.02 -16.18
N THR A 338 15.08 -0.83 -15.41
CA THR A 338 14.66 -0.50 -14.05
C THR A 338 15.79 -0.73 -13.05
N THR A 339 16.11 0.29 -12.28
CA THR A 339 17.16 0.24 -11.25
C THR A 339 16.62 0.00 -9.84
N SER A 340 15.35 0.33 -9.59
CA SER A 340 14.71 0.20 -8.27
C SER A 340 13.22 -0.11 -8.38
N ILE A 341 12.74 -0.97 -7.48
CA ILE A 341 11.33 -1.33 -7.33
C ILE A 341 10.87 -0.93 -5.93
N GLY A 342 10.00 0.07 -5.86
CA GLY A 342 9.56 0.66 -4.62
C GLY A 342 8.60 -0.21 -3.80
N ARG A 343 8.43 0.16 -2.53
CA ARG A 343 7.53 -0.49 -1.57
C ARG A 343 6.17 -0.81 -2.19
N THR A 344 5.74 -2.07 -2.09
CA THR A 344 4.41 -2.54 -2.53
C THR A 344 4.07 -2.25 -4.00
N ALA A 345 5.08 -2.04 -4.86
CA ALA A 345 4.91 -1.62 -6.25
C ALA A 345 3.95 -2.49 -7.06
N PHE A 346 4.04 -3.81 -6.94
CA PHE A 346 3.20 -4.80 -7.62
C PHE A 346 2.42 -5.67 -6.61
N GLN A 347 2.24 -5.20 -5.37
CA GLN A 347 1.49 -5.98 -4.39
C GLN A 347 0.07 -6.24 -4.92
N GLY A 348 -0.36 -7.51 -4.95
CA GLY A 348 -1.66 -7.92 -5.46
C GLY A 348 -1.78 -7.99 -6.98
N CYS A 349 -0.66 -7.94 -7.73
CA CYS A 349 -0.65 -8.22 -9.16
C CYS A 349 -0.75 -9.73 -9.45
N GLU A 350 -1.87 -10.34 -9.08
CA GLU A 350 -2.07 -11.79 -9.10
C GLU A 350 -1.90 -12.44 -10.49
N SER A 351 -2.23 -11.72 -11.58
CA SER A 351 -2.05 -12.21 -12.95
C SER A 351 -0.70 -11.87 -13.58
N LEU A 352 0.22 -11.21 -12.86
CA LEU A 352 1.53 -10.86 -13.39
C LEU A 352 2.32 -12.15 -13.60
N ILE A 353 2.56 -12.54 -14.84
CA ILE A 353 3.24 -13.78 -15.21
C ILE A 353 4.66 -13.50 -15.67
N ASN A 354 4.84 -12.47 -16.49
CA ASN A 354 6.07 -12.21 -17.23
C ASN A 354 6.75 -10.90 -16.81
N ILE A 355 7.97 -11.00 -16.30
CA ILE A 355 8.92 -9.88 -16.20
C ILE A 355 9.97 -10.12 -17.28
N VAL A 356 10.07 -9.20 -18.26
CA VAL A 356 10.95 -9.40 -19.42
C VAL A 356 12.42 -9.53 -19.03
N ASP A 357 12.89 -8.67 -18.13
CA ASP A 357 14.24 -8.67 -17.59
C ASP A 357 14.26 -7.90 -16.26
N ILE A 358 15.00 -8.40 -15.26
CA ILE A 358 15.18 -7.77 -13.93
C ILE A 358 16.66 -7.54 -13.59
N ASN A 359 17.58 -7.84 -14.51
CA ASN A 359 19.03 -7.80 -14.26
C ASN A 359 19.55 -6.41 -13.89
N SER A 360 18.88 -5.33 -14.29
CA SER A 360 19.30 -3.97 -13.96
C SER A 360 18.88 -3.51 -12.56
N VAL A 361 18.03 -4.28 -11.88
CA VAL A 361 17.48 -3.89 -10.58
C VAL A 361 18.53 -4.03 -9.50
N ILE A 362 18.73 -2.95 -8.74
CA ILE A 362 19.70 -2.87 -7.64
C ILE A 362 19.04 -3.19 -6.30
N SER A 363 17.78 -2.79 -6.12
CA SER A 363 17.02 -2.99 -4.88
C SER A 363 15.54 -3.31 -5.14
N ILE A 364 15.03 -4.26 -4.35
CA ILE A 364 13.63 -4.65 -4.31
C ILE A 364 13.12 -4.37 -2.91
N ASP A 365 12.24 -3.38 -2.77
CA ASP A 365 11.80 -2.87 -1.47
C ASP A 365 10.65 -3.72 -0.87
N PHE A 366 10.25 -3.37 0.36
CA PHE A 366 9.25 -4.08 1.15
C PHE A 366 7.97 -4.41 0.36
N ALA A 367 7.60 -5.68 0.35
CA ALA A 367 6.39 -6.22 -0.27
C ALA A 367 6.22 -5.88 -1.76
N ALA A 368 7.31 -5.61 -2.49
CA ALA A 368 7.27 -5.19 -3.90
C ALA A 368 6.41 -6.11 -4.80
N PHE A 369 6.48 -7.43 -4.64
CA PHE A 369 5.75 -8.45 -5.39
C PHE A 369 4.84 -9.32 -4.51
N HIS A 370 4.49 -8.87 -3.31
CA HIS A 370 3.60 -9.61 -2.39
C HIS A 370 2.30 -10.01 -3.10
N ASN A 371 1.95 -11.30 -3.08
CA ASN A 371 0.78 -11.89 -3.75
C ASN A 371 0.80 -11.78 -5.28
N CYS A 372 1.98 -11.70 -5.91
CA CYS A 372 2.11 -11.97 -7.35
C CYS A 372 2.06 -13.48 -7.60
N THR A 373 0.88 -14.08 -7.42
CA THR A 373 0.68 -15.54 -7.37
C THR A 373 0.98 -16.25 -8.68
N SER A 374 0.84 -15.58 -9.83
CA SER A 374 1.15 -16.14 -11.16
C SER A 374 2.57 -15.85 -11.65
N LEU A 375 3.39 -15.11 -10.90
CA LEU A 375 4.73 -14.71 -11.33
C LEU A 375 5.59 -15.95 -11.51
N ALA A 376 5.98 -16.23 -12.76
CA ALA A 376 6.57 -17.53 -13.11
C ALA A 376 8.11 -17.53 -13.02
N ASP A 377 8.74 -16.40 -13.33
CA ASP A 377 10.19 -16.33 -13.51
C ASP A 377 10.79 -15.00 -13.00
N ILE A 378 11.80 -15.11 -12.14
CA ILE A 378 12.75 -14.05 -11.71
C ILE A 378 14.18 -14.60 -11.63
N THR A 379 14.52 -15.57 -12.49
CA THR A 379 15.70 -16.45 -12.42
C THR A 379 17.02 -15.73 -12.19
N ASN A 380 17.21 -14.54 -12.76
CA ASN A 380 18.46 -13.81 -12.70
C ASN A 380 18.29 -12.40 -12.12
N MET A 381 18.78 -12.22 -10.89
CA MET A 381 18.79 -10.97 -10.13
C MET A 381 20.23 -10.54 -9.81
N ASN A 382 21.15 -10.69 -10.76
CA ASN A 382 22.59 -10.53 -10.54
C ASN A 382 23.07 -9.12 -10.13
N SER A 383 22.25 -8.07 -10.29
CA SER A 383 22.57 -6.73 -9.78
C SER A 383 21.90 -6.40 -8.44
N VAL A 384 21.03 -7.27 -7.93
CA VAL A 384 20.26 -7.01 -6.71
C VAL A 384 21.18 -7.14 -5.50
N THR A 385 21.26 -6.06 -4.72
CA THR A 385 22.09 -5.98 -3.51
C THR A 385 21.30 -6.18 -2.23
N SER A 386 19.98 -5.92 -2.24
CA SER A 386 19.08 -6.14 -1.10
C SER A 386 17.66 -6.49 -1.53
N ILE A 387 17.02 -7.34 -0.74
CA ILE A 387 15.60 -7.73 -0.88
C ILE A 387 14.89 -7.43 0.43
N GLY A 388 13.91 -6.54 0.37
CA GLY A 388 13.11 -6.08 1.50
C GLY A 388 12.11 -7.12 1.99
N GLY A 389 11.59 -6.89 3.20
CA GLY A 389 10.67 -7.83 3.84
C GLY A 389 9.40 -8.03 3.01
N LEU A 390 8.87 -9.26 3.00
CA LEU A 390 7.70 -9.68 2.21
C LEU A 390 7.84 -9.49 0.69
N ALA A 391 9.01 -9.16 0.14
CA ALA A 391 9.18 -8.78 -1.27
C ALA A 391 8.52 -9.76 -2.25
N PHE A 392 8.66 -11.07 -2.05
CA PHE A 392 8.05 -12.14 -2.85
C PHE A 392 7.11 -13.03 -2.00
N TYR A 393 6.50 -12.47 -0.95
CA TYR A 393 5.56 -13.20 -0.10
C TYR A 393 4.42 -13.77 -0.93
N GLN A 394 4.22 -15.09 -0.84
CA GLN A 394 3.20 -15.86 -1.56
C GLN A 394 3.28 -15.76 -3.10
N CYS A 395 4.49 -15.62 -3.65
CA CYS A 395 4.74 -15.81 -5.08
C CYS A 395 4.76 -17.32 -5.45
N TYR A 396 3.59 -17.98 -5.41
CA TYR A 396 3.45 -19.42 -5.65
C TYR A 396 3.87 -19.88 -7.05
N GLY A 397 3.77 -18.99 -8.04
CA GLY A 397 4.07 -19.26 -9.45
C GLY A 397 5.56 -19.44 -9.76
N LEU A 398 6.45 -18.98 -8.88
CA LEU A 398 7.89 -19.05 -9.08
C LEU A 398 8.33 -20.51 -9.04
N LYS A 399 8.91 -21.01 -10.13
CA LYS A 399 9.25 -22.45 -10.31
C LYS A 399 10.72 -22.74 -10.52
N ASN A 400 11.49 -21.73 -10.90
CA ASN A 400 12.87 -21.91 -11.32
C ASN A 400 13.84 -21.63 -10.17
N THR A 401 15.09 -22.02 -10.38
CA THR A 401 16.21 -21.60 -9.56
C THR A 401 16.39 -20.08 -9.64
N ILE A 402 16.67 -19.44 -8.50
CA ILE A 402 16.93 -18.00 -8.40
C ILE A 402 18.41 -17.77 -8.09
N THR A 403 19.04 -16.91 -8.88
CA THR A 403 20.45 -16.50 -8.72
C THR A 403 20.53 -15.00 -8.46
N ALA A 404 21.27 -14.62 -7.41
CA ALA A 404 21.60 -13.23 -7.10
C ALA A 404 23.04 -13.15 -6.54
N ASN A 405 24.01 -13.01 -7.44
CA ASN A 405 25.42 -13.22 -7.10
C ASN A 405 26.06 -12.14 -6.23
N ILE A 406 25.45 -10.95 -6.12
CA ILE A 406 25.98 -9.82 -5.32
C ILE A 406 25.05 -9.41 -4.16
N ILE A 407 24.06 -10.25 -3.84
CA ILE A 407 23.11 -9.99 -2.76
C ILE A 407 23.84 -9.91 -1.41
N LYS A 408 23.49 -8.92 -0.59
CA LYS A 408 24.11 -8.70 0.74
C LYS A 408 23.15 -9.02 1.88
N SER A 409 21.87 -8.71 1.72
CA SER A 409 20.86 -8.89 2.76
C SER A 409 19.50 -9.29 2.21
N ILE A 410 18.81 -10.13 2.98
CA ILE A 410 17.42 -10.53 2.75
C ILE A 410 16.64 -10.34 4.06
N ASP A 411 15.54 -9.61 3.97
CA ASP A 411 14.71 -9.23 5.11
C ASP A 411 13.54 -10.21 5.37
N ASP A 412 12.75 -9.93 6.42
CA ASP A 412 11.71 -10.81 6.96
C ASP A 412 10.71 -11.30 5.92
N SER A 413 10.47 -12.62 5.90
CA SER A 413 9.45 -13.27 5.08
C SER A 413 9.57 -13.01 3.56
N ALA A 414 10.75 -12.58 3.07
CA ALA A 414 10.93 -12.14 1.70
C ALA A 414 10.53 -13.19 0.64
N PHE A 415 10.75 -14.48 0.89
CA PHE A 415 10.40 -15.58 0.00
C PHE A 415 9.42 -16.57 0.66
N HIS A 416 8.65 -16.13 1.66
CA HIS A 416 7.70 -17.00 2.33
C HIS A 416 6.63 -17.49 1.34
N GLY A 417 6.40 -18.80 1.27
CA GLY A 417 5.38 -19.38 0.41
C GLY A 417 5.75 -19.41 -1.08
N CYS A 418 7.03 -19.22 -1.45
CA CYS A 418 7.51 -19.48 -2.81
C CYS A 418 7.58 -21.00 -3.06
N THR A 419 6.42 -21.66 -3.14
CA THR A 419 6.27 -23.11 -3.09
C THR A 419 6.88 -23.87 -4.28
N GLY A 420 7.12 -23.20 -5.41
CA GLY A 420 7.66 -23.80 -6.62
C GLY A 420 9.18 -23.64 -6.80
N VAL A 421 9.85 -22.75 -6.06
CA VAL A 421 11.28 -22.48 -6.25
C VAL A 421 12.10 -23.72 -5.91
N THR A 422 12.96 -24.15 -6.85
CA THR A 422 13.77 -25.36 -6.70
C THR A 422 15.16 -25.10 -6.09
N GLY A 423 15.65 -23.87 -6.19
CA GLY A 423 16.96 -23.53 -5.61
C GLY A 423 17.26 -22.04 -5.51
N TYR A 424 18.18 -21.71 -4.61
CA TYR A 424 18.70 -20.36 -4.39
C TYR A 424 20.23 -20.37 -4.44
N TYR A 425 20.83 -19.47 -5.23
CA TYR A 425 22.27 -19.28 -5.37
C TYR A 425 22.64 -17.82 -5.06
N PHE A 426 23.18 -17.62 -3.86
CA PHE A 426 23.42 -16.32 -3.23
C PHE A 426 24.86 -16.25 -2.70
N ASP A 427 25.83 -16.23 -3.63
CA ASP A 427 27.25 -16.41 -3.33
C ASP A 427 27.83 -15.40 -2.32
N THR A 428 27.32 -14.17 -2.32
CA THR A 428 27.81 -13.10 -1.42
C THR A 428 26.92 -12.81 -0.22
N LEU A 429 25.84 -13.58 -0.01
CA LEU A 429 24.90 -13.33 1.08
C LEU A 429 25.59 -13.57 2.42
N THR A 430 25.71 -12.51 3.23
CA THR A 430 26.34 -12.59 4.56
C THR A 430 25.34 -12.59 5.70
N SER A 431 24.14 -12.04 5.49
CA SER A 431 23.17 -11.86 6.56
C SER A 431 21.73 -12.02 6.10
N ILE A 432 20.93 -12.65 6.97
CA ILE A 432 19.48 -12.59 6.96
C ILE A 432 19.08 -11.81 8.21
N THR A 433 18.35 -10.71 8.05
CA THR A 433 17.98 -9.80 9.15
C THR A 433 16.61 -10.15 9.75
N GLY A 434 15.76 -10.81 8.96
CA GLY A 434 14.39 -11.14 9.36
C GLY A 434 14.14 -12.63 9.64
N ASN A 435 12.92 -12.93 10.08
CA ASN A 435 12.43 -14.28 10.32
C ASN A 435 11.66 -14.77 9.08
N ASN A 436 11.32 -16.07 9.09
CA ASN A 436 10.40 -16.69 8.13
C ASN A 436 10.78 -16.59 6.64
N VAL A 437 12.05 -16.32 6.31
CA VAL A 437 12.46 -15.90 4.97
C VAL A 437 12.09 -16.90 3.87
N PHE A 438 12.37 -18.18 4.05
CA PHE A 438 12.09 -19.26 3.08
C PHE A 438 11.04 -20.24 3.61
N VAL A 439 10.17 -19.82 4.54
CA VAL A 439 9.12 -20.70 5.07
C VAL A 439 8.22 -21.20 3.94
N ASN A 440 7.81 -22.47 4.01
CA ASN A 440 6.93 -23.11 3.05
C ASN A 440 7.47 -23.10 1.60
N ASN A 441 8.79 -23.09 1.42
CA ASN A 441 9.42 -23.33 0.11
C ASN A 441 9.45 -24.84 -0.17
N THR A 442 8.27 -25.43 -0.40
CA THR A 442 8.06 -26.89 -0.42
C THR A 442 8.74 -27.62 -1.59
N SER A 443 9.18 -26.89 -2.62
CA SER A 443 9.94 -27.44 -3.76
C SER A 443 11.45 -27.19 -3.68
N LEU A 444 11.92 -26.47 -2.66
CA LEU A 444 13.33 -26.13 -2.52
C LEU A 444 14.17 -27.38 -2.31
N VAL A 445 15.15 -27.61 -3.20
CA VAL A 445 16.10 -28.73 -3.14
C VAL A 445 17.50 -28.24 -2.76
N ASN A 446 17.93 -27.12 -3.35
CA ASN A 446 19.30 -26.62 -3.23
C ASN A 446 19.33 -25.19 -2.68
N PHE A 447 19.98 -24.97 -1.55
CA PHE A 447 20.27 -23.64 -1.03
C PHE A 447 21.78 -23.44 -0.93
N ASN A 448 22.31 -22.48 -1.71
CA ASN A 448 23.74 -22.17 -1.76
C ASN A 448 24.00 -20.70 -1.38
N ALA A 449 24.50 -20.48 -0.16
CA ALA A 449 24.94 -19.18 0.34
C ALA A 449 26.18 -19.38 1.24
N PRO A 450 27.36 -19.65 0.68
CA PRO A 450 28.54 -20.12 1.42
C PRO A 450 29.09 -19.11 2.44
N LEU A 451 28.68 -17.84 2.39
CA LEU A 451 29.07 -16.79 3.35
C LEU A 451 27.98 -16.47 4.38
N LEU A 452 26.82 -17.13 4.30
CA LEU A 452 25.69 -16.86 5.19
C LEU A 452 25.94 -17.49 6.54
N LYS A 453 26.04 -16.66 7.59
CA LYS A 453 26.16 -17.13 8.96
C LYS A 453 24.86 -16.92 9.73
N LEU A 454 24.16 -18.02 10.03
CA LEU A 454 22.94 -17.96 10.84
C LEU A 454 23.26 -17.73 12.32
N THR A 455 22.32 -17.08 13.01
CA THR A 455 22.34 -16.82 14.46
C THR A 455 21.07 -17.33 15.14
N ALA A 456 21.08 -17.42 16.47
CA ALA A 456 19.90 -17.79 17.25
C ALA A 456 18.72 -16.78 17.12
N LEU A 457 18.97 -15.59 16.57
CA LEU A 457 17.94 -14.59 16.31
C LEU A 457 17.12 -14.90 15.05
N ASN A 458 17.65 -15.72 14.14
CA ASN A 458 17.01 -16.04 12.87
C ASN A 458 15.99 -17.18 13.06
N LYS A 459 14.70 -16.86 13.14
CA LYS A 459 13.63 -17.84 13.39
C LYS A 459 12.94 -18.29 12.11
N ASN A 460 12.54 -19.56 12.08
CA ASN A 460 11.76 -20.21 11.02
C ASN A 460 12.39 -20.13 9.62
N VAL A 461 13.68 -19.84 9.45
CA VAL A 461 14.26 -19.46 8.14
C VAL A 461 13.90 -20.42 7.00
N PHE A 462 13.99 -21.73 7.24
CA PHE A 462 13.69 -22.80 6.29
C PHE A 462 12.52 -23.68 6.73
N ALA A 463 11.64 -23.22 7.64
CA ALA A 463 10.56 -24.08 8.14
C ALA A 463 9.67 -24.58 7.00
N ASN A 464 9.36 -25.88 7.03
CA ASN A 464 8.63 -26.63 6.01
C ASN A 464 9.27 -26.63 4.61
N CYS A 465 10.61 -26.50 4.51
CA CYS A 465 11.35 -26.77 3.28
C CYS A 465 11.55 -28.29 3.09
N ASN A 466 10.45 -29.02 2.91
CA ASN A 466 10.43 -30.48 3.06
C ASN A 466 11.29 -31.24 2.05
N LYS A 467 11.72 -30.60 0.94
CA LYS A 467 12.58 -31.19 -0.11
C LYS A 467 14.04 -30.74 -0.03
N LEU A 468 14.42 -29.89 0.92
CA LEU A 468 15.76 -29.33 1.03
C LEU A 468 16.77 -30.46 1.32
N THR A 469 17.62 -30.77 0.35
CA THR A 469 18.68 -31.80 0.47
C THR A 469 20.06 -31.20 0.61
N THR A 470 20.34 -30.15 -0.18
CA THR A 470 21.66 -29.53 -0.26
C THR A 470 21.60 -28.16 0.38
N LEU A 471 22.30 -28.01 1.50
CA LEU A 471 22.42 -26.76 2.25
C LEU A 471 23.91 -26.39 2.35
N THR A 472 24.28 -25.28 1.71
CA THR A 472 25.62 -24.68 1.82
C THR A 472 25.52 -23.33 2.49
N ILE A 473 25.99 -23.23 3.74
CA ILE A 473 26.05 -22.02 4.57
C ILE A 473 27.38 -21.93 5.31
N ASP A 474 27.79 -20.73 5.75
CA ASP A 474 28.91 -20.56 6.66
C ASP A 474 28.50 -21.01 8.07
N ARG A 475 29.38 -21.74 8.74
CA ARG A 475 29.09 -22.48 9.98
C ARG A 475 28.28 -21.61 10.96
N PRO A 476 27.04 -22.00 11.29
CA PRO A 476 26.12 -21.14 12.02
C PRO A 476 26.59 -20.89 13.45
N ALA A 477 26.53 -19.63 13.91
CA ALA A 477 26.85 -19.26 15.30
C ALA A 477 25.75 -19.69 16.27
N GLY A 478 24.51 -19.81 15.78
CA GLY A 478 23.34 -20.27 16.51
C GLY A 478 22.25 -20.67 15.52
N ILE A 479 21.38 -21.58 15.95
CA ILE A 479 20.19 -21.97 15.19
C ILE A 479 18.97 -21.42 15.94
N GLY A 480 18.21 -20.51 15.34
CA GLY A 480 17.02 -19.95 15.96
C GLY A 480 15.83 -20.92 15.96
N ASP A 481 14.75 -20.52 16.65
CA ASP A 481 13.54 -21.33 16.78
C ASP A 481 12.99 -21.77 15.41
N ASN A 482 12.62 -23.05 15.28
CA ASN A 482 12.05 -23.67 14.07
C ASN A 482 12.87 -23.51 12.77
N THR A 483 14.15 -23.14 12.82
CA THR A 483 14.93 -22.80 11.61
C THR A 483 14.81 -23.84 10.49
N PHE A 484 14.86 -25.12 10.83
CA PHE A 484 14.73 -26.27 9.93
C PHE A 484 13.52 -27.16 10.30
N PHE A 485 12.51 -26.60 10.96
CA PHE A 485 11.30 -27.35 11.32
C PHE A 485 10.70 -28.04 10.08
N ASN A 486 10.45 -29.35 10.17
CA ASN A 486 9.98 -30.20 9.08
C ASN A 486 10.84 -30.19 7.80
N CYS A 487 12.13 -29.87 7.87
CA CYS A 487 13.06 -30.11 6.76
C CYS A 487 13.37 -31.61 6.63
N THR A 488 12.42 -32.40 6.13
CA THR A 488 12.47 -33.88 6.19
C THR A 488 13.60 -34.52 5.38
N LYS A 489 14.27 -33.78 4.49
CA LYS A 489 15.28 -34.29 3.53
C LYS A 489 16.71 -33.82 3.76
N ILE A 490 16.95 -32.94 4.74
CA ILE A 490 18.32 -32.54 5.08
C ILE A 490 19.06 -33.73 5.69
N THR A 491 20.28 -34.01 5.24
CA THR A 491 21.04 -35.21 5.66
C THR A 491 22.21 -34.89 6.57
N SER A 492 22.78 -33.69 6.45
CA SER A 492 23.89 -33.25 7.27
C SER A 492 23.92 -31.75 7.53
N ILE A 493 24.48 -31.36 8.68
CA ILE A 493 24.78 -29.96 9.00
C ILE A 493 26.06 -29.87 9.85
N ASP A 494 26.87 -28.83 9.61
CA ASP A 494 28.00 -28.48 10.46
C ASP A 494 27.55 -27.53 11.56
N LEU A 495 27.68 -27.92 12.82
CA LEU A 495 27.34 -27.10 13.99
C LEU A 495 28.57 -26.80 14.87
N SER A 496 29.79 -26.93 14.33
CA SER A 496 31.05 -26.75 15.07
C SER A 496 31.21 -25.38 15.73
N GLU A 497 30.58 -24.33 15.19
CA GLU A 497 30.59 -22.97 15.75
C GLU A 497 29.27 -22.60 16.47
N THR A 498 28.32 -23.52 16.53
CA THR A 498 26.99 -23.26 17.09
C THR A 498 27.03 -23.27 18.61
N THR A 499 26.53 -22.20 19.23
CA THR A 499 26.45 -22.07 20.70
C THR A 499 25.06 -22.33 21.26
N THR A 500 24.01 -22.14 20.46
CA THR A 500 22.61 -22.27 20.89
C THR A 500 21.79 -22.93 19.79
N ILE A 501 20.94 -23.88 20.16
CA ILE A 501 19.95 -24.50 19.28
C ILE A 501 18.57 -24.23 19.87
N GLY A 502 17.79 -23.42 19.14
CA GLY A 502 16.48 -22.92 19.57
C GLY A 502 15.38 -23.97 19.57
N ARG A 503 14.20 -23.54 20.01
CA ARG A 503 13.02 -24.37 20.14
C ARG A 503 12.68 -25.01 18.80
N THR A 504 12.46 -26.33 18.79
CA THR A 504 11.96 -27.08 17.62
C THR A 504 12.78 -26.87 16.34
N ALA A 505 14.04 -26.47 16.47
CA ALA A 505 14.92 -26.04 15.38
C ALA A 505 15.05 -27.05 14.24
N PHE A 506 15.15 -28.34 14.55
CA PHE A 506 15.27 -29.48 13.64
C PHE A 506 14.13 -30.49 13.86
N GLN A 507 13.03 -30.08 14.50
CA GLN A 507 11.92 -31.01 14.71
C GLN A 507 11.43 -31.55 13.36
N GLY A 508 11.33 -32.88 13.23
CA GLY A 508 10.89 -33.54 12.00
C GLY A 508 11.96 -33.60 10.89
N CYS A 509 13.23 -33.32 11.18
CA CYS A 509 14.34 -33.58 10.26
C CYS A 509 14.65 -35.09 10.17
N GLU A 510 13.70 -35.86 9.65
CA GLU A 510 13.72 -37.33 9.66
C GLU A 510 14.92 -37.95 8.94
N SER A 511 15.46 -37.29 7.91
CA SER A 511 16.63 -37.75 7.15
C SER A 511 17.97 -37.24 7.69
N LEU A 512 17.99 -36.44 8.76
CA LEU A 512 19.22 -35.88 9.30
C LEU A 512 20.03 -37.02 9.93
N ILE A 513 21.15 -37.38 9.31
CA ILE A 513 22.02 -38.48 9.73
C ILE A 513 23.22 -37.95 10.51
N ASN A 514 23.83 -36.88 10.00
CA ASN A 514 25.15 -36.44 10.44
C ASN A 514 25.15 -34.99 10.93
N ILE A 515 25.54 -34.79 12.19
CA ILE A 515 25.96 -33.49 12.71
C ILE A 515 27.48 -33.56 12.82
N ILE A 516 28.20 -32.68 12.11
CA ILE A 516 29.68 -32.78 12.02
C ILE A 516 30.34 -32.61 13.39
N ASP A 517 29.92 -31.59 14.13
CA ASP A 517 30.34 -31.34 15.51
C ASP A 517 29.25 -30.55 16.23
N ILE A 518 29.07 -30.81 17.52
CA ILE A 518 28.09 -30.15 18.41
C ILE A 518 28.73 -29.74 19.75
N ASN A 519 30.05 -29.90 19.90
CA ASN A 519 30.76 -29.68 21.17
C ASN A 519 30.65 -28.25 21.69
N SER A 520 30.53 -27.26 20.80
CA SER A 520 30.43 -25.83 21.15
C SER A 520 29.05 -25.42 21.67
N VAL A 521 28.03 -26.28 21.55
CA VAL A 521 26.66 -25.96 21.93
C VAL A 521 26.54 -25.89 23.45
N ILE A 522 26.06 -24.76 23.95
CA ILE A 522 25.84 -24.46 25.37
C ILE A 522 24.42 -24.83 25.80
N SER A 523 23.43 -24.61 24.93
CA SER A 523 22.02 -24.89 25.19
C SER A 523 21.32 -25.50 23.99
N ILE A 524 20.54 -26.54 24.25
CA ILE A 524 19.65 -27.22 23.30
C ILE A 524 18.24 -27.10 23.85
N ASP A 525 17.38 -26.33 23.20
CA ASP A 525 16.08 -25.96 23.77
C ASP A 525 14.97 -27.01 23.49
N TYR A 526 13.75 -26.70 23.94
CA TYR A 526 12.57 -27.55 23.82
C TYR A 526 12.41 -28.16 22.42
N ALA A 527 12.33 -29.50 22.37
CA ALA A 527 12.07 -30.30 21.17
C ALA A 527 13.00 -30.00 19.96
N ALA A 528 14.21 -29.49 20.21
CA ALA A 528 15.15 -29.05 19.18
C ALA A 528 15.40 -30.07 18.05
N PHE A 529 15.51 -31.35 18.36
CA PHE A 529 15.72 -32.46 17.42
C PHE A 529 14.60 -33.51 17.51
N HIS A 530 13.40 -33.12 17.97
CA HIS A 530 12.30 -34.07 18.09
C HIS A 530 12.00 -34.76 16.75
N ASN A 531 11.84 -36.09 16.75
CA ASN A 531 11.58 -36.89 15.56
C ASN A 531 12.70 -36.86 14.48
N CYS A 532 13.96 -36.65 14.88
CA CYS A 532 15.12 -36.87 14.01
C CYS A 532 15.51 -38.36 13.96
N ILE A 533 14.66 -39.19 13.35
CA ILE A 533 14.77 -40.66 13.41
C ILE A 533 16.06 -41.23 12.83
N SER A 534 16.69 -40.57 11.86
CA SER A 534 17.93 -41.05 11.21
C SER A 534 19.20 -40.57 11.90
N LEU A 535 19.11 -39.77 12.96
CA LEU A 535 20.25 -39.11 13.58
C LEU A 535 21.11 -40.12 14.35
N VAL A 536 22.33 -40.37 13.88
CA VAL A 536 23.24 -41.37 14.47
C VAL A 536 24.36 -40.72 15.28
N ASN A 537 24.93 -39.63 14.76
CA ASN A 537 26.20 -39.08 15.22
C ASN A 537 26.02 -37.89 16.17
N ILE A 538 25.49 -38.14 17.36
CA ILE A 538 25.67 -37.24 18.51
C ILE A 538 26.41 -38.03 19.57
N THR A 539 27.66 -37.66 19.84
CA THR A 539 28.50 -38.35 20.82
C THR A 539 29.01 -37.42 21.91
N ASN A 540 29.41 -36.20 21.55
CA ASN A 540 30.04 -35.25 22.47
C ASN A 540 29.34 -33.88 22.44
N MET A 541 28.74 -33.51 23.55
CA MET A 541 28.12 -32.21 23.82
C MET A 541 28.81 -31.57 25.04
N ASN A 542 30.13 -31.50 25.02
CA ASN A 542 30.90 -31.21 26.23
C ASN A 542 30.69 -29.80 26.78
N SER A 543 30.33 -28.82 25.95
CA SER A 543 29.98 -27.46 26.42
C SER A 543 28.52 -27.31 26.86
N ALA A 544 27.67 -28.32 26.62
CA ALA A 544 26.25 -28.20 26.89
C ALA A 544 25.99 -28.13 28.39
N THR A 545 25.32 -27.07 28.82
CA THR A 545 24.91 -26.84 30.21
C THR A 545 23.45 -27.18 30.45
N SER A 546 22.63 -27.19 29.39
CA SER A 546 21.21 -27.52 29.46
C SER A 546 20.69 -28.24 28.20
N ILE A 547 19.83 -29.23 28.42
CA ILE A 547 19.03 -29.90 27.38
C ILE A 547 17.56 -29.72 27.74
N GLY A 548 16.78 -29.14 26.85
CA GLY A 548 15.36 -28.85 27.04
C GLY A 548 14.47 -30.09 26.96
N SER A 549 13.20 -29.92 27.37
CA SER A 549 12.22 -31.02 27.31
C SER A 549 12.01 -31.49 25.87
N SER A 550 11.88 -32.80 25.69
CA SER A 550 11.73 -33.48 24.39
C SER A 550 12.84 -33.21 23.35
N ALA A 551 13.98 -32.61 23.74
CA ALA A 551 15.01 -32.14 22.81
C ALA A 551 15.45 -33.19 21.76
N PHE A 552 15.60 -34.45 22.15
CA PHE A 552 15.93 -35.58 21.27
C PHE A 552 14.84 -36.66 21.27
N SER A 553 13.62 -36.32 21.69
CA SER A 553 12.53 -37.29 21.74
C SER A 553 12.27 -37.89 20.35
N GLN A 554 12.16 -39.22 20.27
CA GLN A 554 12.00 -40.02 19.05
C GLN A 554 13.22 -40.04 18.10
N CYS A 555 14.41 -39.71 18.59
CA CYS A 555 15.67 -39.92 17.84
C CYS A 555 16.14 -41.39 17.92
N SER A 556 15.38 -42.31 17.32
CA SER A 556 15.65 -43.77 17.38
C SER A 556 16.95 -44.20 16.70
N GLY A 557 17.52 -43.37 15.82
CA GLY A 557 18.82 -43.59 15.18
C GLY A 557 20.03 -43.43 16.09
N LEU A 558 19.89 -42.78 17.25
CA LEU A 558 20.99 -42.54 18.18
C LEU A 558 21.42 -43.86 18.81
N LYS A 559 22.66 -44.28 18.55
CA LYS A 559 23.20 -45.58 18.98
C LYS A 559 24.43 -45.52 19.88
N ASN A 560 24.99 -44.33 20.05
CA ASN A 560 26.26 -44.15 20.75
C ASN A 560 26.04 -43.71 22.19
N THR A 561 27.09 -43.84 23.01
CA THR A 561 27.15 -43.23 24.33
C THR A 561 27.19 -41.70 24.19
N ILE A 562 26.33 -41.01 24.93
CA ILE A 562 26.24 -39.56 24.97
C ILE A 562 27.14 -39.01 26.09
N THR A 563 28.08 -38.14 25.74
CA THR A 563 28.95 -37.46 26.70
C THR A 563 28.61 -35.96 26.75
N ALA A 564 28.26 -35.44 27.92
CA ALA A 564 28.01 -34.02 28.15
C ALA A 564 28.59 -33.61 29.52
N ASN A 565 29.88 -33.25 29.52
CA ASN A 565 30.64 -33.05 30.76
C ASN A 565 30.14 -31.89 31.63
N LEU A 566 29.60 -30.83 31.04
CA LEU A 566 29.17 -29.62 31.75
C LEU A 566 27.65 -29.53 31.99
N ILE A 567 26.91 -30.62 31.71
CA ILE A 567 25.45 -30.63 31.79
C ILE A 567 24.98 -30.39 33.22
N LYS A 568 24.05 -29.44 33.40
CA LYS A 568 23.47 -29.08 34.71
C LYS A 568 21.98 -29.41 34.80
N SER A 569 21.27 -29.36 33.68
CA SER A 569 19.84 -29.65 33.62
C SER A 569 19.46 -30.42 32.35
N ILE A 570 18.51 -31.34 32.50
CA ILE A 570 17.91 -32.11 31.43
C ILE A 570 16.39 -32.05 31.62
N GLY A 571 15.66 -31.62 30.61
CA GLY A 571 14.21 -31.47 30.63
C GLY A 571 13.46 -32.79 30.43
N ASP A 572 12.16 -32.77 30.70
CA ASP A 572 11.28 -33.95 30.61
C ASP A 572 11.26 -34.53 29.18
N ASN A 573 11.28 -35.86 29.06
CA ASN A 573 11.22 -36.58 27.78
C ASN A 573 12.40 -36.31 26.84
N ALA A 574 13.50 -35.69 27.31
CA ALA A 574 14.60 -35.24 26.45
C ALA A 574 15.14 -36.34 25.51
N PHE A 575 15.16 -37.61 25.91
CA PHE A 575 15.59 -38.74 25.07
C PHE A 575 14.49 -39.82 24.93
N TYR A 576 13.21 -39.45 25.09
CA TYR A 576 12.08 -40.38 25.03
C TYR A 576 12.09 -41.17 23.72
N SER A 577 11.99 -42.50 23.77
CA SER A 577 12.06 -43.38 22.58
C SER A 577 13.36 -43.27 21.75
N CYS A 578 14.47 -42.87 22.36
CA CYS A 578 15.81 -43.06 21.80
C CYS A 578 16.31 -44.49 22.09
N THR A 579 15.82 -45.46 21.32
CA THR A 579 15.94 -46.90 21.65
C THR A 579 17.35 -47.50 21.46
N GLY A 580 18.26 -46.78 20.79
CA GLY A 580 19.59 -47.28 20.46
C GLY A 580 20.72 -46.85 21.39
N ILE A 581 20.52 -45.82 22.24
CA ILE A 581 21.61 -45.22 23.02
C ILE A 581 22.18 -46.25 24.00
N THR A 582 23.50 -46.44 23.95
CA THR A 582 24.20 -47.43 24.79
C THR A 582 24.61 -46.89 26.16
N GLY A 583 24.73 -45.57 26.32
CA GLY A 583 25.04 -45.02 27.65
C GLY A 583 25.07 -43.51 27.72
N TYR A 584 25.23 -43.02 28.95
CA TYR A 584 25.27 -41.60 29.27
C TYR A 584 26.46 -41.28 30.19
N ASN A 585 27.18 -40.19 29.88
CA ASN A 585 28.28 -39.67 30.67
C ASN A 585 28.05 -38.17 30.95
N PHE A 586 27.64 -37.87 32.18
CA PHE A 586 27.16 -36.58 32.66
C PHE A 586 27.92 -36.14 33.92
N ASN A 587 29.20 -35.80 33.75
CA ASN A 587 30.12 -35.52 34.87
C ASN A 587 29.69 -34.39 35.82
N SER A 588 28.99 -33.36 35.34
CA SER A 588 28.58 -32.20 36.16
C SER A 588 27.12 -32.22 36.62
N LEU A 589 26.37 -33.29 36.30
CA LEU A 589 24.94 -33.34 36.60
C LEU A 589 24.73 -33.56 38.10
N THR A 590 24.11 -32.60 38.78
CA THR A 590 23.89 -32.66 40.24
C THR A 590 22.48 -33.11 40.62
N SER A 591 21.49 -32.79 39.78
CA SER A 591 20.09 -33.11 40.05
C SER A 591 19.30 -33.31 38.77
N LEU A 592 18.29 -34.15 38.85
CA LEU A 592 17.31 -34.36 37.79
C LEU A 592 15.94 -33.89 38.30
N LYS A 593 15.56 -32.67 37.94
CA LYS A 593 14.36 -32.00 38.42
C LYS A 593 13.31 -31.92 37.30
N GLY A 594 12.11 -32.42 37.56
CA GLY A 594 10.94 -32.37 36.68
C GLY A 594 9.96 -33.50 37.02
N ASN A 595 8.69 -33.35 36.65
CA ASN A 595 7.69 -34.41 36.86
C ASN A 595 7.91 -35.46 35.76
N ASN A 596 8.30 -36.69 36.11
CA ASN A 596 8.51 -37.83 35.18
C ASN A 596 9.81 -37.82 34.34
N THR A 597 10.85 -37.10 34.76
CA THR A 597 12.11 -36.84 34.01
C THR A 597 13.00 -38.07 33.76
N PHE A 598 12.68 -39.27 34.21
CA PHE A 598 13.43 -40.49 33.83
C PHE A 598 12.52 -41.61 33.33
N ASN A 599 11.35 -41.82 33.96
CA ASN A 599 10.40 -42.84 33.52
C ASN A 599 9.98 -42.63 32.06
N ASN A 600 10.00 -41.39 31.56
CA ASN A 600 9.82 -41.11 30.13
C ASN A 600 11.11 -40.71 29.41
N THR A 601 12.06 -40.02 30.04
CA THR A 601 13.27 -39.52 29.33
C THR A 601 14.13 -40.64 28.74
N PHE A 602 14.23 -41.81 29.36
CA PHE A 602 14.94 -42.97 28.80
C PHE A 602 14.01 -44.17 28.56
N SER A 603 12.69 -43.91 28.58
CA SER A 603 11.70 -44.94 28.30
C SER A 603 11.96 -45.63 26.97
N ASN A 604 11.60 -46.91 26.92
CA ASN A 604 11.69 -47.74 25.72
C ASN A 604 13.12 -47.93 25.18
N ASN A 605 14.16 -47.72 25.99
CA ASN A 605 15.53 -48.03 25.62
C ASN A 605 16.12 -49.18 26.47
N SER A 606 16.18 -50.38 25.86
CA SER A 606 16.81 -51.58 26.44
C SER A 606 18.29 -51.76 26.13
N SER A 607 18.90 -50.78 25.45
CA SER A 607 20.28 -50.84 24.97
C SER A 607 21.29 -50.24 25.95
N ILE A 608 20.82 -49.56 27.00
CA ILE A 608 21.69 -48.86 27.97
C ILE A 608 22.53 -49.86 28.76
N ILE A 609 23.85 -49.75 28.62
CA ILE A 609 24.87 -50.53 29.34
C ILE A 609 25.66 -49.71 30.37
N SER A 610 25.64 -48.38 30.27
CA SER A 610 26.31 -47.51 31.24
C SER A 610 25.58 -46.20 31.48
N PHE A 611 25.53 -45.79 32.75
CA PHE A 611 25.08 -44.47 33.17
C PHE A 611 26.09 -43.91 34.17
N HIS A 612 26.77 -42.82 33.82
CA HIS A 612 27.82 -42.21 34.64
C HIS A 612 27.48 -40.76 34.96
N ALA A 613 27.11 -40.48 36.22
CA ALA A 613 26.80 -39.14 36.73
C ALA A 613 27.28 -39.02 38.20
N PRO A 614 28.59 -38.92 38.46
CA PRO A 614 29.18 -39.04 39.79
C PRO A 614 28.77 -37.94 40.77
N LEU A 615 28.26 -36.80 40.29
CA LEU A 615 27.78 -35.70 41.14
C LEU A 615 26.27 -35.73 41.39
N LEU A 616 25.55 -36.70 40.79
CA LEU A 616 24.10 -36.79 40.88
C LEU A 616 23.69 -37.21 42.29
N ASN A 617 23.07 -36.29 43.02
CA ASN A 617 22.69 -36.48 44.42
C ASN A 617 21.18 -36.35 44.67
N THR A 618 20.41 -35.94 43.66
CA THR A 618 18.95 -35.77 43.77
C THR A 618 18.25 -36.31 42.52
N LEU A 619 17.32 -37.26 42.72
CA LEU A 619 16.32 -37.68 41.74
C LEU A 619 14.98 -36.97 42.06
N GLY A 620 14.19 -36.60 41.05
CA GLY A 620 13.00 -35.78 41.22
C GLY A 620 11.87 -36.42 42.05
N ASN A 621 11.03 -35.59 42.68
CA ASN A 621 9.92 -36.03 43.53
C ASN A 621 8.73 -36.56 42.70
N SER A 622 8.59 -37.87 42.57
CA SER A 622 7.32 -38.51 42.16
C SER A 622 7.17 -39.87 42.84
N VAL A 623 6.72 -39.82 44.08
CA VAL A 623 6.28 -40.96 44.88
C VAL A 623 5.11 -41.62 44.15
N LEU A 624 5.37 -42.71 43.41
CA LEU A 624 4.48 -43.85 43.09
C LEU A 624 4.88 -44.64 41.81
N LEU A 625 5.86 -44.19 41.01
CA LEU A 625 6.35 -44.95 39.85
C LEU A 625 7.89 -44.97 39.78
N ASN A 626 8.49 -45.89 40.53
CA ASN A 626 9.87 -46.36 40.39
C ASN A 626 10.07 -46.90 38.96
N GLY A 627 10.61 -46.08 38.07
CA GLY A 627 10.67 -46.29 36.63
C GLY A 627 12.04 -46.05 36.00
N ILE A 628 12.97 -45.44 36.74
CA ILE A 628 14.13 -44.71 36.19
C ILE A 628 15.08 -45.65 35.47
N PHE A 629 15.34 -46.79 36.09
CA PHE A 629 16.23 -47.83 35.59
C PHE A 629 15.46 -49.08 35.14
N ASN A 630 14.14 -48.98 34.94
CA ASN A 630 13.33 -50.16 34.67
C ASN A 630 13.64 -50.83 33.34
N ASN A 631 14.14 -50.09 32.36
CA ASN A 631 14.38 -50.62 31.02
C ASN A 631 15.87 -50.80 30.68
N ILE A 632 16.82 -50.59 31.60
CA ILE A 632 18.24 -50.77 31.30
C ILE A 632 18.59 -52.23 30.95
N LYS A 633 19.71 -52.43 30.24
CA LYS A 633 20.22 -53.76 29.93
C LYS A 633 20.67 -54.46 31.22
N MET A 634 20.46 -55.78 31.27
CA MET A 634 20.95 -56.60 32.37
C MET A 634 22.48 -56.46 32.52
N GLY A 635 22.96 -56.22 33.75
CA GLY A 635 24.39 -56.01 34.02
C GLY A 635 24.92 -54.59 33.71
N CYS A 636 24.04 -53.61 33.49
CA CYS A 636 24.42 -52.21 33.27
C CYS A 636 25.22 -51.64 34.45
N THR A 637 26.24 -50.81 34.18
CA THR A 637 26.99 -50.08 35.21
C THR A 637 26.37 -48.72 35.47
N ILE A 638 26.07 -48.40 36.73
CA ILE A 638 25.52 -47.10 37.15
C ILE A 638 26.49 -46.44 38.12
N THR A 639 26.99 -45.25 37.81
CA THR A 639 27.84 -44.43 38.69
C THR A 639 27.10 -43.18 39.15
N VAL A 640 26.94 -43.01 40.46
CA VAL A 640 26.21 -41.89 41.09
C VAL A 640 26.90 -41.43 42.38
N ALA A 641 26.51 -40.27 42.92
CA ALA A 641 27.09 -39.78 44.18
C ALA A 641 26.67 -40.66 45.36
N ALA A 642 27.56 -40.88 46.33
CA ALA A 642 27.23 -41.62 47.56
C ALA A 642 26.01 -41.03 48.31
N SER A 643 25.80 -39.71 48.25
CA SER A 643 24.66 -39.04 48.88
C SER A 643 23.30 -39.38 48.25
N LEU A 644 23.26 -39.88 47.01
CA LEU A 644 22.00 -40.30 46.39
C LEU A 644 21.37 -41.50 47.10
N GLN A 645 22.18 -42.32 47.79
CA GLN A 645 21.70 -43.47 48.54
C GLN A 645 20.70 -43.12 49.65
N THR A 646 20.73 -41.89 50.19
CA THR A 646 19.95 -41.55 51.40
C THR A 646 18.86 -40.50 51.18
N ALA A 647 18.63 -40.09 49.92
CA ALA A 647 17.73 -38.99 49.56
C ALA A 647 16.25 -39.23 49.93
N ASN A 648 15.83 -40.49 50.15
CA ASN A 648 14.49 -40.86 50.65
C ASN A 648 14.50 -41.13 52.16
N ASN A 649 14.69 -40.09 52.98
CA ASN A 649 14.65 -40.19 54.45
C ASN A 649 15.57 -41.29 55.06
N GLY A 650 16.71 -41.57 54.41
CA GLY A 650 17.65 -42.60 54.87
C GLY A 650 17.41 -44.02 54.35
N GLU A 651 16.40 -44.25 53.50
CA GLU A 651 16.26 -45.52 52.75
C GLU A 651 17.00 -45.48 51.40
N PRO A 652 17.55 -46.61 50.92
CA PRO A 652 18.17 -46.68 49.59
C PRO A 652 17.16 -46.35 48.50
N ASP A 653 17.57 -45.55 47.51
CA ASP A 653 16.70 -45.12 46.41
C ASP A 653 16.08 -46.34 45.69
N GLY A 654 14.75 -46.39 45.64
CA GLY A 654 13.99 -47.56 45.14
C GLY A 654 14.29 -47.90 43.68
N ASP A 655 14.69 -46.93 42.86
CA ASP A 655 15.07 -47.17 41.47
C ASP A 655 16.46 -47.81 41.35
N LEU A 656 17.41 -47.43 42.21
CA LEU A 656 18.74 -48.07 42.29
C LEU A 656 18.63 -49.49 42.84
N ILE A 657 17.78 -49.71 43.86
CA ILE A 657 17.48 -51.05 44.38
C ILE A 657 16.87 -51.91 43.27
N TYR A 658 15.88 -51.40 42.53
CA TYR A 658 15.28 -52.13 41.42
C TYR A 658 16.32 -52.46 40.35
N ALA A 659 17.17 -51.51 39.97
CA ALA A 659 18.24 -51.73 39.01
C ALA A 659 19.18 -52.86 39.46
N ALA A 660 19.62 -52.85 40.72
CA ALA A 660 20.49 -53.87 41.28
C ALA A 660 19.80 -55.24 41.35
N ASN A 661 18.62 -55.31 41.98
CA ASN A 661 17.94 -56.57 42.29
C ASN A 661 17.25 -57.20 41.07
N THR A 662 16.60 -56.38 40.24
CA THR A 662 15.77 -56.87 39.12
C THR A 662 16.54 -56.90 37.81
N ARG A 663 17.53 -56.01 37.63
CA ARG A 663 18.33 -55.91 36.38
C ARG A 663 19.79 -56.33 36.56
N GLY A 664 20.23 -56.69 37.78
CA GLY A 664 21.62 -57.09 38.04
C GLY A 664 22.62 -55.96 37.76
N ALA A 665 22.19 -54.69 37.89
CA ALA A 665 23.05 -53.54 37.60
C ALA A 665 24.19 -53.43 38.64
N ASN A 666 25.39 -53.08 38.17
CA ASN A 666 26.54 -52.80 39.01
C ASN A 666 26.50 -51.32 39.44
N ILE A 667 26.13 -51.05 40.70
CA ILE A 667 26.03 -49.69 41.23
C ILE A 667 27.37 -49.28 41.87
N ILE A 668 27.97 -48.21 41.36
CA ILE A 668 29.21 -47.60 41.85
C ILE A 668 28.87 -46.26 42.49
N TYR A 669 29.14 -46.14 43.78
CA TYR A 669 29.01 -44.88 44.51
C TYR A 669 30.37 -44.17 44.55
N VAL A 670 30.38 -42.89 44.20
CA VAL A 670 31.59 -42.03 44.18
C VAL A 670 31.49 -40.93 45.22
#